data_AF-A0AAC8QJY1-F1
#
_entry.id   AF-A0AAC8QJY1-F1
#
_cell.length_a   1.000
_cell.length_b   1.000
_cell.length_c   1.000
_cell.angle_alpha   90.00
_cell.angle_beta   90.00
_cell.angle_gamma   90.00
#
_symmetry.space_group_name_H-M   'P 1'
#
loop_
_entity.id
_entity.type
_entity.pdbx_description
1 polymer ?
#
loop_
_entity_poly.entity_id
_entity_poly.type
_entity_poly.pdbx_seq_one_letter_code
_entity_poly.pdbx_strand_id
1 'polypeptide(L)'
;MKTTFSKIALIVVGVICFSAHAANTKDPSQTRLTFFGDGNVSTFSGPWASYGCTSPDSVSDIYGSYNTVNNLSCSEIMGSANVVNSGDVNVMGQNNQLANTYANVFGNNNNTKNGNINAFGSGITIDGSGNGAFGFTINATGTNNITLGNELRTTGISTNLTGSYITSSGNYNNIFGYSSSVQSDGINAIGNGNTVVEATSSNIFGSNNTVKDLSATSFSSSADGTSITGNSNTVSAGSNSAILGNNNTITGGEHDSGGILIGFGSQMSYADDAIGIGTTTTVKDANSIAIGQNANASNGAVAIGYNSVGSRAGSVSFGSTGNERQLTNVATGTADTDAVNVKQLHDAATVALSTANSYTDTRETAINTRTDGLMATEQQARQSGNTATLNSANSYTDTREAAINQRTDSLMATEQQARQNGNTATLNSANSYTDTREAAINQRTDSLMATEQQARQSGNTATLNSATSYTDTRETAINQRTDTLLATEQQARQSSSVSTLNSATGYTDIREEAINTRTDSLLTTELQARQAGDAATLNSAKGYTDAREQVINSRVDTLLAQEKSDRITGDADNLAKSGNYNDQQTAVAISTANSYTDAREQAINARTDGLVADEKSQRIAGDAETLSAANTYTDTRESAINQRTDTLMATEQLARQNGDAATLNSAKSYTDNRETAINQRTDGMMAAEQQARDAGDAATLGSAKSYTDTRETAINQRTDGLMATERQARDAGDAATLGSAKSYTDTRETAINQRTDGLMAAEQQARQNGDAATLNSAKSYTDTRETVINQRTDGLIASEQQARESGDARTLSGARSYTDTRETAINKRTDKMMDTEQLARIEGDRQTLGSAKAYTDQRETAINSRTDSLVASEHDARIAGDANTLASAGNYTNQRFSKLNDRVNRNERRANAGIAGVMALTNIPYLTKDVDNSFGMAIGSYRGETAIAGGIQRQLSPRVNARVSLTWDSSQAVGVAGGLAVGW
;
A
#
# COMPACT_ATOMS: atom_id res chain seq x y z
N MET A 1 -84.49 58.56 -3.32
CA MET A 1 -85.09 59.75 -2.68
C MET A 1 -84.90 60.94 -3.61
N LYS A 2 -86.03 61.54 -4.02
CA LYS A 2 -86.24 62.81 -4.71
C LYS A 2 -85.44 63.13 -5.99
N THR A 3 -86.23 63.39 -7.04
CA THR A 3 -85.97 64.02 -8.34
C THR A 3 -85.58 63.11 -9.52
N THR A 4 -86.37 63.30 -10.59
CA THR A 4 -86.11 62.99 -12.00
C THR A 4 -86.31 61.56 -12.49
N PHE A 5 -87.54 61.23 -12.89
CA PHE A 5 -87.78 60.52 -14.15
C PHE A 5 -89.05 61.07 -14.78
N SER A 6 -88.85 62.13 -15.57
CA SER A 6 -89.85 62.73 -16.44
C SER A 6 -89.62 62.16 -17.84
N LYS A 7 -90.70 61.66 -18.47
CA LYS A 7 -90.84 61.33 -19.89
C LYS A 7 -89.96 60.19 -20.43
N ILE A 8 -90.59 59.02 -20.65
CA ILE A 8 -90.57 58.20 -21.89
C ILE A 8 -91.30 56.89 -21.58
N ALA A 9 -92.52 56.72 -22.14
CA ALA A 9 -93.14 55.47 -22.59
C ALA A 9 -94.63 55.73 -22.88
N LEU A 10 -94.91 56.56 -23.89
CA LEU A 10 -96.24 56.65 -24.49
C LEU A 10 -96.22 55.69 -25.70
N ILE A 11 -96.61 54.43 -25.50
CA ILE A 11 -96.96 53.54 -26.61
C ILE A 11 -98.47 53.64 -26.79
N VAL A 12 -98.86 54.20 -27.94
CA VAL A 12 -100.23 54.25 -28.43
C VAL A 12 -100.70 52.82 -28.69
N VAL A 13 -101.66 52.33 -27.90
CA VAL A 13 -102.54 51.22 -28.33
C VAL A 13 -103.86 51.85 -28.76
N GLY A 14 -104.15 51.71 -30.04
CA GLY A 14 -105.34 52.23 -30.69
C GLY A 14 -106.61 51.63 -30.12
N VAL A 15 -107.55 52.53 -29.80
CA VAL A 15 -108.95 52.22 -29.56
C VAL A 15 -109.57 51.76 -30.89
N ILE A 16 -110.00 50.51 -30.97
CA ILE A 16 -111.10 50.10 -31.84
C ILE A 16 -112.19 49.52 -30.94
N CYS A 17 -113.17 50.37 -30.61
CA CYS A 17 -114.49 49.93 -30.14
C CYS A 17 -115.14 49.07 -31.23
N PHE A 18 -115.66 47.89 -30.89
CA PHE A 18 -117.01 47.49 -31.27
C PHE A 18 -117.51 46.30 -30.43
N SER A 19 -118.62 46.57 -29.72
CA SER A 19 -119.72 45.67 -29.31
C SER A 19 -119.50 44.52 -28.30
N ALA A 20 -119.70 44.81 -27.01
CA ALA A 20 -120.83 44.35 -26.16
C ALA A 20 -120.68 44.98 -24.77
N HIS A 21 -121.56 45.93 -24.40
CA HIS A 21 -121.50 46.65 -23.13
C HIS A 21 -121.84 45.71 -21.96
N ALA A 22 -120.82 45.16 -21.30
CA ALA A 22 -120.95 44.70 -19.92
C ALA A 22 -120.87 45.94 -19.01
N ALA A 23 -121.99 46.33 -18.42
CA ALA A 23 -122.03 47.47 -17.50
C ALA A 23 -121.09 47.21 -16.31
N ASN A 24 -120.24 48.19 -16.00
CA ASN A 24 -119.41 48.11 -14.80
C ASN A 24 -120.31 47.96 -13.57
N THR A 25 -119.96 47.02 -12.68
CA THR A 25 -120.71 46.78 -11.44
C THR A 25 -119.94 47.40 -10.29
N LYS A 26 -120.48 48.48 -9.69
CA LYS A 26 -119.84 49.24 -8.61
C LYS A 26 -120.60 49.04 -7.29
N ASP A 27 -119.89 48.71 -6.22
CA ASP A 27 -120.44 48.75 -4.87
C ASP A 27 -120.79 50.19 -4.46
N PRO A 28 -122.06 50.50 -4.09
CA PRO A 28 -122.47 51.85 -3.71
C PRO A 28 -121.71 52.43 -2.51
N SER A 29 -121.16 51.57 -1.63
CA SER A 29 -120.39 51.99 -0.46
C SER A 29 -119.02 52.57 -0.79
N GLN A 30 -118.49 52.30 -2.00
CA GLN A 30 -117.21 52.81 -2.49
C GLN A 30 -117.38 54.11 -3.29
N THR A 31 -117.56 55.22 -2.59
CA THR A 31 -117.85 56.53 -3.20
C THR A 31 -116.69 57.16 -3.98
N ARG A 32 -115.45 56.64 -3.83
CA ARG A 32 -114.20 57.24 -4.36
C ARG A 32 -113.46 56.40 -5.41
N LEU A 33 -114.19 55.58 -6.16
CA LEU A 33 -113.67 54.73 -7.24
C LEU A 33 -114.12 55.22 -8.63
N THR A 34 -113.18 55.34 -9.57
CA THR A 34 -113.45 55.72 -10.97
C THR A 34 -113.14 54.54 -11.90
N PHE A 35 -114.09 54.20 -12.77
CA PHE A 35 -113.92 53.19 -13.81
C PHE A 35 -113.86 53.83 -15.20
N PHE A 36 -112.88 53.43 -16.00
CA PHE A 36 -112.78 53.73 -17.42
C PHE A 36 -112.66 52.43 -18.23
N GLY A 37 -113.65 52.15 -19.09
CA GLY A 37 -113.76 50.90 -19.87
C GLY A 37 -114.93 50.01 -19.44
N ASP A 38 -114.99 48.77 -19.94
CA ASP A 38 -116.17 47.89 -19.85
C ASP A 38 -115.94 46.63 -19.00
N GLY A 39 -117.00 46.13 -18.35
CA GLY A 39 -117.00 44.84 -17.65
C GLY A 39 -116.23 44.79 -16.33
N ASN A 40 -115.84 45.93 -15.76
CA ASN A 40 -115.15 45.98 -14.46
C ASN A 40 -116.13 45.76 -13.30
N VAL A 41 -115.68 45.07 -12.26
CA VAL A 41 -116.49 44.71 -11.08
C VAL A 41 -115.77 45.15 -9.81
N SER A 42 -116.47 45.85 -8.92
CA SER A 42 -116.04 46.04 -7.53
C SER A 42 -116.99 45.43 -6.51
N THR A 43 -116.43 44.80 -5.47
CA THR A 43 -117.19 44.37 -4.30
C THR A 43 -116.49 44.80 -3.00
N PHE A 44 -117.25 45.12 -1.95
CA PHE A 44 -116.71 45.49 -0.64
C PHE A 44 -117.19 44.52 0.44
N SER A 45 -116.25 43.95 1.20
CA SER A 45 -116.57 43.09 2.34
C SER A 45 -115.55 43.32 3.47
N GLY A 46 -115.76 44.36 4.28
CA GLY A 46 -114.96 44.57 5.48
C GLY A 46 -115.30 45.85 6.26
N PRO A 47 -115.02 45.91 7.57
CA PRO A 47 -115.05 47.16 8.33
C PRO A 47 -113.90 48.07 7.87
N TRP A 48 -114.12 49.38 7.84
CA TRP A 48 -113.18 50.40 7.37
C TRP A 48 -111.90 50.40 8.22
N ALA A 49 -110.88 49.65 7.82
CA ALA A 49 -109.56 49.76 8.42
C ALA A 49 -108.76 50.81 7.64
N SER A 50 -108.79 52.05 8.15
CA SER A 50 -107.90 53.13 7.71
C SER A 50 -106.45 52.73 7.93
N TYR A 51 -105.76 52.33 6.87
CA TYR A 51 -104.31 52.23 6.85
C TYR A 51 -103.76 53.15 5.75
N GLY A 52 -103.15 54.27 6.16
CA GLY A 52 -102.04 54.87 5.40
C GLY A 52 -102.30 55.92 4.32
N CYS A 53 -103.53 56.17 3.85
CA CYS A 53 -103.74 57.23 2.86
C CYS A 53 -103.60 58.63 3.52
N THR A 54 -102.42 59.26 3.41
CA THR A 54 -102.08 60.56 4.01
C THR A 54 -102.54 61.78 3.21
N SER A 55 -103.30 61.59 2.12
CA SER A 55 -103.87 62.67 1.31
C SER A 55 -105.40 62.62 1.33
N PRO A 56 -106.10 63.75 1.55
CA PRO A 56 -107.55 63.86 1.40
C PRO A 56 -108.06 63.56 -0.02
N ASP A 57 -107.20 63.47 -1.04
CA ASP A 57 -107.54 63.34 -2.46
C ASP A 57 -107.41 61.92 -3.05
N SER A 58 -107.12 60.89 -2.26
CA SER A 58 -106.89 59.53 -2.77
C SER A 58 -108.13 58.90 -3.45
N VAL A 59 -108.14 58.91 -4.78
CA VAL A 59 -109.07 58.17 -5.67
C VAL A 59 -108.34 56.92 -6.16
N SER A 60 -109.03 55.78 -6.24
CA SER A 60 -108.49 54.62 -6.97
C SER A 60 -109.01 54.66 -8.40
N ASP A 61 -108.09 54.64 -9.37
CA ASP A 61 -108.41 54.74 -10.79
C ASP A 61 -108.19 53.40 -11.48
N ILE A 62 -109.21 52.96 -12.22
CA ILE A 62 -109.21 51.68 -12.93
C ILE A 62 -109.45 51.92 -14.41
N TYR A 63 -108.47 51.57 -15.23
CA TYR A 63 -108.47 51.73 -16.69
C TYR A 63 -108.43 50.37 -17.40
N GLY A 64 -109.36 50.13 -18.32
CA GLY A 64 -109.42 48.94 -19.17
C GLY A 64 -110.66 48.07 -18.92
N SER A 65 -110.55 46.76 -19.18
CA SER A 65 -111.73 45.90 -19.29
C SER A 65 -111.66 44.62 -18.46
N TYR A 66 -112.79 44.21 -17.88
CA TYR A 66 -112.94 42.96 -17.11
C TYR A 66 -112.09 42.86 -15.83
N ASN A 67 -111.70 43.97 -15.22
CA ASN A 67 -110.97 43.93 -13.95
C ASN A 67 -111.92 43.69 -12.76
N THR A 68 -111.53 42.83 -11.83
CA THR A 68 -112.26 42.56 -10.59
C THR A 68 -111.49 43.12 -9.41
N VAL A 69 -112.10 43.97 -8.61
CA VAL A 69 -111.44 44.64 -7.48
C VAL A 69 -112.23 44.51 -6.19
N ASN A 70 -111.57 44.09 -5.11
CA ASN A 70 -112.20 43.90 -3.81
C ASN A 70 -111.35 44.58 -2.73
N ASN A 71 -111.99 45.32 -1.81
CA ASN A 71 -111.35 45.94 -0.64
C ASN A 71 -110.07 46.78 -0.94
N LEU A 72 -110.15 47.72 -1.90
CA LEU A 72 -109.01 48.57 -2.29
C LEU A 72 -108.87 49.86 -1.46
N SER A 73 -107.63 50.34 -1.33
CA SER A 73 -107.28 51.72 -0.94
C SER A 73 -106.16 52.21 -1.86
N CYS A 74 -106.08 53.53 -2.11
CA CYS A 74 -104.97 54.20 -2.83
C CYS A 74 -104.30 53.41 -4.00
N SER A 75 -105.06 52.87 -4.97
CA SER A 75 -104.54 51.96 -6.02
C SER A 75 -104.74 52.46 -7.45
N GLU A 76 -103.81 52.13 -8.35
CA GLU A 76 -103.90 52.38 -9.79
C GLU A 76 -103.87 51.05 -10.55
N ILE A 77 -104.91 50.75 -11.33
CA ILE A 77 -105.03 49.49 -12.07
C ILE A 77 -105.27 49.78 -13.54
N MET A 78 -104.42 49.25 -14.40
CA MET A 78 -104.50 49.41 -15.85
C MET A 78 -104.43 48.06 -16.58
N GLY A 79 -105.31 47.84 -17.56
CA GLY A 79 -105.27 46.67 -18.45
C GLY A 79 -106.52 45.80 -18.35
N SER A 80 -106.38 44.48 -18.49
CA SER A 80 -107.54 43.58 -18.64
C SER A 80 -107.50 42.32 -17.79
N ALA A 81 -108.67 41.91 -17.29
CA ALA A 81 -108.86 40.66 -16.55
C ALA A 81 -107.98 40.53 -15.29
N ASN A 82 -107.59 41.65 -14.67
CA ASN A 82 -106.87 41.63 -13.40
C ASN A 82 -107.83 41.44 -12.23
N VAL A 83 -107.44 40.64 -11.24
CA VAL A 83 -108.18 40.39 -10.00
C VAL A 83 -107.35 40.91 -8.84
N VAL A 84 -107.84 41.91 -8.12
CA VAL A 84 -107.13 42.52 -6.97
C VAL A 84 -108.02 42.45 -5.74
N ASN A 85 -107.63 41.68 -4.72
CA ASN A 85 -108.48 41.36 -3.57
C ASN A 85 -108.17 42.16 -2.30
N SER A 86 -107.13 42.98 -2.29
CA SER A 86 -106.68 43.78 -1.14
C SER A 86 -105.59 44.78 -1.56
N GLY A 87 -105.47 45.90 -0.83
CA GLY A 87 -104.22 46.69 -0.71
C GLY A 87 -104.17 48.06 -1.40
N ASP A 88 -103.01 48.71 -1.23
CA ASP A 88 -102.49 49.88 -1.95
C ASP A 88 -101.52 49.36 -3.04
N VAL A 89 -102.00 49.21 -4.27
CA VAL A 89 -101.26 48.53 -5.35
C VAL A 89 -101.22 49.31 -6.65
N ASN A 90 -100.14 49.12 -7.41
CA ASN A 90 -100.01 49.56 -8.80
C ASN A 90 -99.98 48.33 -9.69
N VAL A 91 -100.97 48.17 -10.55
CA VAL A 91 -101.10 47.00 -11.44
C VAL A 91 -101.21 47.46 -12.88
N MET A 92 -100.36 46.93 -13.77
CA MET A 92 -100.50 47.15 -15.21
C MET A 92 -100.33 45.85 -16.00
N GLY A 93 -101.27 45.53 -16.89
CA GLY A 93 -101.18 44.40 -17.82
C GLY A 93 -102.39 43.49 -17.79
N GLN A 94 -102.21 42.19 -18.06
CA GLN A 94 -103.31 41.24 -18.25
C GLN A 94 -103.30 40.04 -17.28
N ASN A 95 -104.47 39.59 -16.84
CA ASN A 95 -104.65 38.36 -16.05
C ASN A 95 -103.84 38.30 -14.74
N ASN A 96 -103.54 39.43 -14.11
CA ASN A 96 -102.83 39.42 -12.83
C ASN A 96 -103.79 39.16 -11.67
N GLN A 97 -103.42 38.29 -10.74
CA GLN A 97 -104.16 37.94 -9.54
C GLN A 97 -103.38 38.40 -8.31
N LEU A 98 -103.93 39.34 -7.55
CA LEU A 98 -103.28 39.95 -6.39
C LEU A 98 -104.16 39.78 -5.15
N ALA A 99 -103.53 39.41 -4.03
CA ALA A 99 -104.14 39.41 -2.69
C ALA A 99 -103.22 40.09 -1.66
N ASN A 100 -102.47 41.10 -2.09
CA ASN A 100 -101.42 41.77 -1.31
C ASN A 100 -101.93 42.97 -0.50
N THR A 101 -101.07 43.52 0.35
CA THR A 101 -101.33 44.80 1.02
C THR A 101 -100.62 45.96 0.30
N TYR A 102 -99.40 45.73 -0.21
CA TYR A 102 -98.61 46.72 -0.97
C TYR A 102 -97.88 46.05 -2.13
N ALA A 103 -98.17 46.41 -3.37
CA ALA A 103 -97.54 45.73 -4.51
C ALA A 103 -97.44 46.59 -5.76
N ASN A 104 -96.33 46.41 -6.48
CA ASN A 104 -96.11 46.90 -7.83
C ASN A 104 -96.07 45.69 -8.76
N VAL A 105 -97.10 45.48 -9.57
CA VAL A 105 -97.23 44.30 -10.45
C VAL A 105 -97.43 44.74 -11.90
N PHE A 106 -96.42 44.53 -12.73
CA PHE A 106 -96.42 44.92 -14.13
C PHE A 106 -96.22 43.70 -15.03
N GLY A 107 -97.06 43.54 -16.05
CA GLY A 107 -97.00 42.47 -17.04
C GLY A 107 -98.18 41.50 -16.96
N ASN A 108 -97.99 40.21 -17.26
CA ASN A 108 -99.10 39.30 -17.56
C ASN A 108 -99.09 38.01 -16.71
N ASN A 109 -100.28 37.51 -16.35
CA ASN A 109 -100.44 36.23 -15.66
C ASN A 109 -99.64 36.11 -14.34
N ASN A 110 -99.48 37.22 -13.61
CA ASN A 110 -98.78 37.21 -12.32
C ASN A 110 -99.75 36.89 -11.18
N ASN A 111 -99.36 36.05 -10.24
CA ASN A 111 -100.13 35.68 -9.05
C ASN A 111 -99.35 36.04 -7.79
N THR A 112 -99.69 37.15 -7.15
CA THR A 112 -98.98 37.61 -5.97
C THR A 112 -99.88 37.64 -4.73
N LYS A 113 -99.31 37.29 -3.57
CA LYS A 113 -99.98 37.26 -2.27
C LYS A 113 -99.01 37.72 -1.19
N ASN A 114 -99.54 38.24 -0.08
CA ASN A 114 -98.83 38.58 1.16
C ASN A 114 -97.73 39.67 1.05
N GLY A 115 -97.90 40.78 1.78
CA GLY A 115 -96.82 41.75 2.04
C GLY A 115 -96.47 42.69 0.87
N ASN A 116 -95.24 43.25 0.95
CA ASN A 116 -94.68 44.26 0.04
C ASN A 116 -93.98 43.62 -1.17
N ILE A 117 -94.48 43.84 -2.39
CA ILE A 117 -94.00 43.12 -3.57
C ILE A 117 -93.63 44.04 -4.73
N ASN A 118 -92.59 43.65 -5.47
CA ASN A 118 -92.27 44.18 -6.80
C ASN A 118 -92.23 43.01 -7.80
N ALA A 119 -93.18 42.91 -8.72
CA ALA A 119 -93.24 41.89 -9.74
C ALA A 119 -93.32 42.53 -11.13
N PHE A 120 -92.32 42.27 -11.98
CA PHE A 120 -92.26 42.82 -13.33
C PHE A 120 -92.00 41.71 -14.34
N GLY A 121 -92.98 41.38 -15.18
CA GLY A 121 -92.85 40.37 -16.22
C GLY A 121 -94.07 39.47 -16.34
N SER A 122 -93.85 38.18 -16.65
CA SER A 122 -94.97 37.26 -16.96
C SER A 122 -94.85 35.92 -16.25
N GLY A 123 -95.97 35.41 -15.73
CA GLY A 123 -96.01 34.12 -15.04
C GLY A 123 -95.29 34.13 -13.69
N ILE A 124 -95.23 35.28 -13.01
CA ILE A 124 -94.60 35.42 -11.71
C ILE A 124 -95.59 35.01 -10.61
N THR A 125 -95.21 34.06 -9.78
CA THR A 125 -95.93 33.65 -8.57
C THR A 125 -95.15 34.07 -7.32
N ILE A 126 -95.75 34.87 -6.45
CA ILE A 126 -95.14 35.27 -5.18
C ILE A 126 -96.13 35.02 -4.04
N ASP A 127 -95.73 34.29 -3.01
CA ASP A 127 -96.58 33.97 -1.83
C ASP A 127 -95.97 34.40 -0.49
N GLY A 128 -94.88 35.18 -0.53
CA GLY A 128 -94.22 35.70 0.65
C GLY A 128 -93.90 37.19 0.56
N SER A 129 -93.62 37.79 1.72
CA SER A 129 -93.44 39.24 1.85
C SER A 129 -92.05 39.70 1.39
N GLY A 130 -91.95 40.92 0.87
CA GLY A 130 -90.67 41.60 0.61
C GLY A 130 -89.95 41.14 -0.65
N ASN A 131 -90.57 40.31 -1.49
CA ASN A 131 -89.93 39.76 -2.68
C ASN A 131 -89.95 40.74 -3.87
N GLY A 132 -88.83 40.80 -4.58
CA GLY A 132 -88.69 41.42 -5.89
C GLY A 132 -88.46 40.36 -6.96
N ALA A 133 -89.34 40.25 -7.95
CA ALA A 133 -89.23 39.31 -9.06
C ALA A 133 -89.31 40.04 -10.41
N PHE A 134 -88.34 39.78 -11.28
CA PHE A 134 -88.25 40.42 -12.60
C PHE A 134 -87.96 39.37 -13.68
N GLY A 135 -88.89 39.13 -14.60
CA GLY A 135 -88.68 38.23 -15.74
C GLY A 135 -89.85 37.28 -16.03
N PHE A 136 -89.55 36.03 -16.40
CA PHE A 136 -90.54 35.07 -16.90
C PHE A 136 -90.58 33.79 -16.05
N THR A 137 -91.76 33.32 -15.68
CA THR A 137 -91.97 32.07 -14.92
C THR A 137 -91.12 32.04 -13.64
N ILE A 138 -91.43 32.92 -12.69
CA ILE A 138 -90.74 32.99 -11.40
C ILE A 138 -91.66 32.49 -10.31
N ASN A 139 -91.16 31.68 -9.38
CA ASN A 139 -91.90 31.24 -8.21
C ASN A 139 -91.11 31.56 -6.93
N ALA A 140 -91.46 32.67 -6.27
CA ALA A 140 -90.80 33.15 -5.06
C ALA A 140 -91.77 33.09 -3.87
N THR A 141 -91.71 32.00 -3.09
CA THR A 141 -92.62 31.76 -1.96
C THR A 141 -92.01 32.11 -0.60
N GLY A 142 -90.70 32.31 -0.56
CA GLY A 142 -89.99 32.74 0.65
C GLY A 142 -90.11 34.23 0.94
N THR A 143 -89.20 34.81 1.73
CA THR A 143 -89.28 36.21 2.18
C THR A 143 -88.05 37.02 1.76
N ASN A 144 -88.21 38.30 1.41
CA ASN A 144 -87.12 39.24 1.10
C ASN A 144 -86.17 38.77 -0.03
N ASN A 145 -86.67 38.02 -1.02
CA ASN A 145 -85.87 37.52 -2.11
C ASN A 145 -85.79 38.51 -3.27
N ILE A 146 -84.68 38.48 -4.00
CA ILE A 146 -84.49 39.19 -5.26
C ILE A 146 -84.26 38.14 -6.35
N THR A 147 -85.20 38.01 -7.29
CA THR A 147 -85.19 36.96 -8.32
C THR A 147 -85.32 37.56 -9.72
N LEU A 148 -84.26 37.46 -10.52
CA LEU A 148 -84.15 38.10 -11.84
C LEU A 148 -83.85 37.06 -12.93
N GLY A 149 -84.75 36.88 -13.89
CA GLY A 149 -84.51 36.05 -15.06
C GLY A 149 -85.66 35.12 -15.44
N ASN A 150 -85.34 33.90 -15.85
CA ASN A 150 -86.29 32.96 -16.46
C ASN A 150 -86.35 31.62 -15.71
N GLU A 151 -87.54 31.15 -15.38
CA GLU A 151 -87.73 29.83 -14.76
C GLU A 151 -86.94 29.68 -13.44
N LEU A 152 -87.23 30.58 -12.50
CA LEU A 152 -86.54 30.66 -11.22
C LEU A 152 -87.48 30.30 -10.08
N ARG A 153 -87.01 29.48 -9.15
CA ARG A 153 -87.79 29.08 -7.97
C ARG A 153 -87.00 29.34 -6.70
N THR A 154 -87.56 30.11 -5.78
CA THR A 154 -87.02 30.28 -4.43
C THR A 154 -88.09 30.11 -3.36
N THR A 155 -87.75 29.35 -2.32
CA THR A 155 -88.57 29.18 -1.10
C THR A 155 -87.88 29.72 0.16
N GLY A 156 -86.62 30.17 0.03
CA GLY A 156 -85.79 30.61 1.15
C GLY A 156 -85.98 32.08 1.56
N ILE A 157 -85.24 32.50 2.57
CA ILE A 157 -85.23 33.87 3.07
C ILE A 157 -84.00 34.61 2.56
N SER A 158 -84.16 35.85 2.10
CA SER A 158 -83.06 36.74 1.70
C SER A 158 -82.14 36.14 0.64
N THR A 159 -82.72 35.45 -0.34
CA THR A 159 -82.00 34.84 -1.46
C THR A 159 -81.92 35.79 -2.67
N ASN A 160 -80.79 35.79 -3.34
CA ASN A 160 -80.56 36.49 -4.60
C ASN A 160 -80.38 35.45 -5.72
N LEU A 161 -81.35 35.33 -6.62
CA LEU A 161 -81.30 34.43 -7.76
C LEU A 161 -81.24 35.28 -9.03
N THR A 162 -80.20 35.09 -9.85
CA THR A 162 -80.09 35.75 -11.16
C THR A 162 -79.70 34.74 -12.23
N GLY A 163 -80.50 34.65 -13.30
CA GLY A 163 -80.18 33.83 -14.48
C GLY A 163 -81.32 32.96 -14.98
N SER A 164 -81.11 31.65 -15.17
CA SER A 164 -82.17 30.77 -15.69
C SER A 164 -82.16 29.35 -15.14
N TYR A 165 -83.34 28.75 -14.96
CA TYR A 165 -83.50 27.37 -14.46
C TYR A 165 -82.85 27.14 -13.08
N ILE A 166 -82.93 28.13 -12.19
CA ILE A 166 -82.34 28.04 -10.85
C ILE A 166 -83.42 27.68 -9.84
N THR A 167 -83.11 26.72 -8.98
CA THR A 167 -83.94 26.36 -7.83
C THR A 167 -83.15 26.57 -6.53
N SER A 168 -83.74 27.30 -5.58
CA SER A 168 -83.16 27.54 -4.26
C SER A 168 -84.19 27.28 -3.16
N SER A 169 -83.87 26.44 -2.18
CA SER A 169 -84.70 26.28 -0.97
C SER A 169 -84.04 26.72 0.31
N GLY A 170 -82.73 26.95 0.30
CA GLY A 170 -82.03 27.48 1.46
C GLY A 170 -82.09 29.00 1.59
N ASN A 171 -81.73 29.49 2.77
CA ASN A 171 -81.71 30.89 3.16
C ASN A 171 -80.36 31.54 2.82
N TYR A 172 -80.35 32.87 2.65
CA TYR A 172 -79.14 33.68 2.46
C TYR A 172 -78.26 33.27 1.26
N ASN A 173 -78.87 32.67 0.24
CA ASN A 173 -78.16 32.20 -0.95
C ASN A 173 -77.96 33.30 -1.98
N ASN A 174 -76.80 33.32 -2.61
CA ASN A 174 -76.47 34.16 -3.75
C ASN A 174 -76.13 33.28 -4.95
N ILE A 175 -77.07 33.14 -5.88
CA ILE A 175 -76.96 32.21 -7.01
C ILE A 175 -77.03 32.97 -8.32
N PHE A 176 -75.96 32.90 -9.10
CA PHE A 176 -75.82 33.57 -10.38
C PHE A 176 -75.46 32.57 -11.48
N GLY A 177 -76.34 32.37 -12.47
CA GLY A 177 -76.02 31.59 -13.67
C GLY A 177 -77.15 30.72 -14.20
N TYR A 178 -76.89 29.44 -14.47
CA TYR A 178 -77.83 28.57 -15.21
C TYR A 178 -77.97 27.20 -14.56
N SER A 179 -79.19 26.65 -14.51
CA SER A 179 -79.46 25.25 -14.11
C SER A 179 -78.90 24.83 -12.75
N SER A 180 -78.76 25.76 -11.80
CA SER A 180 -78.24 25.44 -10.47
C SER A 180 -79.35 25.04 -9.52
N SER A 181 -79.09 24.05 -8.67
CA SER A 181 -80.02 23.53 -7.66
C SER A 181 -79.36 23.61 -6.29
N VAL A 182 -79.88 24.46 -5.41
CA VAL A 182 -79.29 24.75 -4.09
C VAL A 182 -80.34 24.54 -3.00
N GLN A 183 -80.16 23.49 -2.20
CA GLN A 183 -81.07 23.12 -1.11
C GLN A 183 -80.53 23.48 0.28
N SER A 184 -79.51 24.33 0.31
CA SER A 184 -78.61 24.59 1.43
C SER A 184 -78.53 26.07 1.76
N ASP A 185 -78.16 26.41 2.99
CA ASP A 185 -78.14 27.80 3.49
C ASP A 185 -76.76 28.46 3.31
N GLY A 186 -76.75 29.76 3.03
CA GLY A 186 -75.54 30.59 2.95
C GLY A 186 -74.63 30.28 1.75
N ILE A 187 -75.20 29.78 0.66
CA ILE A 187 -74.43 29.34 -0.51
C ILE A 187 -74.22 30.49 -1.49
N ASN A 188 -72.97 30.69 -1.90
CA ASN A 188 -72.59 31.54 -3.02
C ASN A 188 -72.26 30.65 -4.22
N ALA A 189 -73.21 30.47 -5.14
CA ALA A 189 -73.03 29.63 -6.32
C ALA A 189 -73.01 30.48 -7.60
N ILE A 190 -71.87 30.55 -8.28
CA ILE A 190 -71.71 31.28 -9.55
C ILE A 190 -71.31 30.30 -10.65
N GLY A 191 -72.13 30.21 -11.70
CA GLY A 191 -71.88 29.40 -12.89
C GLY A 191 -73.04 28.49 -13.27
N ASN A 192 -72.74 27.31 -13.81
CA ASN A 192 -73.72 26.46 -14.49
C ASN A 192 -73.86 25.10 -13.80
N GLY A 193 -75.08 24.59 -13.60
CA GLY A 193 -75.28 23.19 -13.21
C GLY A 193 -74.77 22.83 -11.80
N ASN A 194 -74.54 23.82 -10.93
CA ASN A 194 -74.06 23.54 -9.58
C ASN A 194 -75.20 22.94 -8.75
N THR A 195 -74.92 21.82 -8.09
CA THR A 195 -75.86 21.09 -7.24
C THR A 195 -75.34 21.07 -5.81
N VAL A 196 -76.11 21.64 -4.88
CA VAL A 196 -75.69 21.82 -3.49
C VAL A 196 -76.80 21.34 -2.58
N VAL A 197 -76.49 20.34 -1.76
CA VAL A 197 -77.43 19.70 -0.85
C VAL A 197 -76.72 19.48 0.48
N GLU A 198 -77.40 19.71 1.61
CA GLU A 198 -76.86 19.46 2.96
C GLU A 198 -75.53 20.18 3.29
N ALA A 199 -75.13 21.21 2.54
CA ALA A 199 -73.99 22.08 2.85
C ALA A 199 -74.41 23.40 3.53
N THR A 200 -73.46 24.11 4.12
CA THR A 200 -73.65 25.46 4.66
C THR A 200 -72.50 26.39 4.26
N SER A 201 -72.78 27.69 4.13
CA SER A 201 -71.75 28.75 4.00
C SER A 201 -70.69 28.55 2.91
N SER A 202 -71.03 27.81 1.83
CA SER A 202 -70.07 27.36 0.82
C SER A 202 -69.98 28.33 -0.38
N ASN A 203 -68.79 28.43 -0.96
CA ASN A 203 -68.50 29.22 -2.14
C ASN A 203 -68.19 28.30 -3.32
N ILE A 204 -69.02 28.33 -4.36
CA ILE A 204 -68.95 27.40 -5.48
C ILE A 204 -68.92 28.20 -6.77
N PHE A 205 -67.75 28.24 -7.40
CA PHE A 205 -67.51 28.99 -8.62
C PHE A 205 -67.13 28.03 -9.75
N GLY A 206 -67.86 28.11 -10.86
CA GLY A 206 -67.67 27.27 -12.05
C GLY A 206 -68.88 26.39 -12.33
N SER A 207 -68.66 25.24 -12.99
CA SER A 207 -69.76 24.47 -13.57
C SER A 207 -69.82 23.01 -13.13
N ASN A 208 -71.03 22.48 -12.99
CA ASN A 208 -71.31 21.07 -12.68
C ASN A 208 -70.65 20.60 -11.37
N ASN A 209 -70.48 21.50 -10.40
CA ASN A 209 -69.96 21.10 -9.10
C ASN A 209 -71.08 20.51 -8.25
N THR A 210 -70.81 19.40 -7.60
CA THR A 210 -71.73 18.73 -6.68
C THR A 210 -71.16 18.80 -5.28
N VAL A 211 -71.88 19.44 -4.36
CA VAL A 211 -71.52 19.50 -2.95
C VAL A 211 -72.65 18.88 -2.15
N LYS A 212 -72.32 17.79 -1.47
CA LYS A 212 -73.13 17.12 -0.47
C LYS A 212 -72.29 17.00 0.78
N ASP A 213 -72.68 17.71 1.83
CA ASP A 213 -72.05 17.57 3.14
C ASP A 213 -72.97 16.71 4.01
N LEU A 214 -72.48 15.58 4.51
CA LEU A 214 -73.33 14.56 5.16
C LEU A 214 -73.74 14.96 6.59
N SER A 215 -73.38 16.14 7.10
CA SER A 215 -73.63 16.46 8.51
C SER A 215 -73.95 17.93 8.85
N ALA A 216 -74.51 18.73 7.95
CA ALA A 216 -75.02 20.07 8.30
C ALA A 216 -76.31 19.99 9.16
N THR A 217 -76.17 19.58 10.42
CA THR A 217 -77.24 19.63 11.44
C THR A 217 -77.05 20.77 12.44
N SER A 218 -76.00 21.58 12.28
CA SER A 218 -75.66 22.70 13.17
C SER A 218 -76.05 24.05 12.56
N PHE A 219 -77.21 24.58 12.97
CA PHE A 219 -77.50 26.01 12.85
C PHE A 219 -76.68 26.80 13.87
N SER A 220 -75.36 26.92 13.71
CA SER A 220 -74.57 27.97 14.38
C SER A 220 -73.11 28.03 13.91
N SER A 221 -72.68 29.25 13.56
CA SER A 221 -71.29 29.76 13.45
C SER A 221 -70.39 29.33 12.28
N SER A 222 -70.60 29.97 11.11
CA SER A 222 -69.59 30.83 10.43
C SER A 222 -68.21 30.31 9.98
N ALA A 223 -67.88 29.00 9.99
CA ALA A 223 -66.57 28.57 9.46
C ALA A 223 -66.57 27.37 8.50
N ASP A 224 -67.68 26.62 8.39
CA ASP A 224 -67.63 25.26 7.81
C ASP A 224 -67.94 25.17 6.30
N GLY A 225 -67.62 26.24 5.57
CA GLY A 225 -67.92 26.35 4.14
C GLY A 225 -66.92 25.62 3.26
N THR A 226 -67.41 24.79 2.33
CA THR A 226 -66.60 24.26 1.23
C THR A 226 -66.33 25.38 0.21
N SER A 227 -65.11 25.48 -0.30
CA SER A 227 -64.72 26.41 -1.36
C SER A 227 -64.31 25.65 -2.62
N ILE A 228 -65.04 25.82 -3.71
CA ILE A 228 -64.74 25.19 -4.99
C ILE A 228 -64.55 26.26 -6.05
N THR A 229 -63.45 26.20 -6.78
CA THR A 229 -63.23 26.94 -8.01
C THR A 229 -62.85 25.97 -9.13
N GLY A 230 -63.75 25.77 -10.10
CA GLY A 230 -63.53 24.95 -11.28
C GLY A 230 -64.78 24.13 -11.64
N ASN A 231 -64.59 23.00 -12.31
CA ASN A 231 -65.68 22.28 -12.96
C ASN A 231 -65.72 20.80 -12.62
N SER A 232 -66.94 20.25 -12.54
CA SER A 232 -67.18 18.82 -12.32
C SER A 232 -66.52 18.27 -11.06
N ASN A 233 -66.36 19.12 -10.03
CA ASN A 233 -65.85 18.68 -8.74
C ASN A 233 -66.98 18.08 -7.91
N THR A 234 -66.67 17.05 -7.14
CA THR A 234 -67.62 16.37 -6.27
C THR A 234 -67.08 16.35 -4.85
N VAL A 235 -67.85 16.88 -3.90
CA VAL A 235 -67.61 16.75 -2.46
C VAL A 235 -68.81 16.02 -1.89
N SER A 236 -68.61 14.79 -1.41
CA SER A 236 -69.68 13.97 -0.81
C SER A 236 -69.60 13.86 0.71
N ALA A 237 -68.47 14.29 1.28
CA ALA A 237 -68.17 14.40 2.70
C ALA A 237 -66.89 15.25 2.87
N GLY A 238 -66.61 15.73 4.08
CA GLY A 238 -65.47 16.61 4.39
C GLY A 238 -65.82 18.08 4.23
N SER A 239 -66.49 18.64 5.24
CA SER A 239 -66.76 20.08 5.38
C SER A 239 -65.44 20.87 5.34
N ASN A 240 -65.50 22.18 5.09
CA ASN A 240 -64.31 23.05 5.07
C ASN A 240 -63.27 22.69 3.96
N SER A 241 -63.64 21.86 2.98
CA SER A 241 -62.74 21.48 1.90
C SER A 241 -62.48 22.62 0.92
N ALA A 242 -61.27 22.66 0.36
CA ALA A 242 -60.86 23.62 -0.66
C ALA A 242 -60.43 22.90 -1.94
N ILE A 243 -61.17 23.14 -3.03
CA ILE A 243 -60.90 22.56 -4.34
C ILE A 243 -60.59 23.65 -5.36
N LEU A 244 -59.44 23.52 -6.01
CA LEU A 244 -59.07 24.32 -7.17
C LEU A 244 -58.76 23.41 -8.37
N GLY A 245 -59.53 23.58 -9.45
CA GLY A 245 -59.38 22.82 -10.68
C GLY A 245 -60.60 21.96 -11.00
N ASN A 246 -60.43 20.90 -11.78
CA ASN A 246 -61.55 20.19 -12.38
C ASN A 246 -61.55 18.68 -12.11
N ASN A 247 -62.73 18.06 -12.07
CA ASN A 247 -62.89 16.62 -11.89
C ASN A 247 -62.25 16.08 -10.59
N ASN A 248 -62.15 16.91 -9.55
CA ASN A 248 -61.63 16.48 -8.27
C ASN A 248 -62.78 15.90 -7.42
N THR A 249 -62.48 14.84 -6.67
CA THR A 249 -63.48 14.13 -5.88
C THR A 249 -63.01 13.97 -4.44
N ILE A 250 -63.84 14.39 -3.48
CA ILE A 250 -63.70 14.12 -2.06
C ILE A 250 -64.90 13.26 -1.63
N THR A 251 -64.63 12.08 -1.06
CA THR A 251 -65.68 11.07 -0.77
C THR A 251 -65.90 10.77 0.71
N GLY A 252 -64.99 11.18 1.60
CA GLY A 252 -65.04 10.92 3.04
C GLY A 252 -64.37 12.04 3.82
N GLY A 253 -64.66 12.13 5.12
CA GLY A 253 -64.11 13.12 6.05
C GLY A 253 -65.10 13.47 7.17
N GLU A 254 -64.59 13.97 8.28
CA GLU A 254 -65.38 14.47 9.42
C GLU A 254 -65.82 15.94 9.25
N HIS A 255 -66.73 16.40 10.10
CA HIS A 255 -67.42 17.71 10.01
C HIS A 255 -66.49 18.93 10.21
N ASP A 256 -65.31 18.77 10.80
CA ASP A 256 -64.42 19.91 11.10
C ASP A 256 -63.07 19.81 10.38
N SER A 257 -62.91 18.84 9.48
CA SER A 257 -61.62 18.53 8.86
C SER A 257 -61.71 18.65 7.34
N GLY A 258 -61.10 19.71 6.82
CA GLY A 258 -61.14 20.06 5.39
C GLY A 258 -59.99 19.48 4.59
N GLY A 259 -60.31 18.94 3.42
CA GLY A 259 -59.33 18.44 2.46
C GLY A 259 -58.97 19.50 1.42
N ILE A 260 -57.70 19.52 0.99
CA ILE A 260 -57.25 20.41 -0.09
C ILE A 260 -56.97 19.58 -1.35
N LEU A 261 -57.70 19.86 -2.44
CA LEU A 261 -57.40 19.32 -3.76
C LEU A 261 -57.09 20.44 -4.75
N ILE A 262 -55.88 20.43 -5.31
CA ILE A 262 -55.45 21.38 -6.34
C ILE A 262 -54.99 20.60 -7.56
N GLY A 263 -55.74 20.67 -8.65
CA GLY A 263 -55.37 20.03 -9.92
C GLY A 263 -56.55 19.47 -10.69
N PHE A 264 -56.30 18.38 -11.42
CA PHE A 264 -57.29 17.74 -12.29
C PHE A 264 -57.39 16.26 -12.01
N GLY A 265 -58.62 15.75 -11.84
CA GLY A 265 -58.85 14.31 -11.70
C GLY A 265 -58.33 13.69 -10.41
N SER A 266 -58.08 14.51 -9.37
CA SER A 266 -57.55 14.03 -8.10
C SER A 266 -58.66 13.43 -7.23
N GLN A 267 -58.31 12.40 -6.47
CA GLN A 267 -59.25 11.64 -5.63
C GLN A 267 -58.76 11.64 -4.18
N MET A 268 -59.62 12.09 -3.27
CA MET A 268 -59.41 12.11 -1.84
C MET A 268 -60.50 11.28 -1.17
N SER A 269 -60.08 10.21 -0.50
CA SER A 269 -60.99 9.28 0.16
C SER A 269 -61.37 9.76 1.56
N TYR A 270 -60.46 10.46 2.24
CA TYR A 270 -60.67 11.07 3.55
C TYR A 270 -60.08 12.48 3.53
N ALA A 271 -60.91 13.48 3.83
CA ALA A 271 -60.56 14.89 3.79
C ALA A 271 -59.69 15.33 4.99
N ASP A 272 -59.69 14.56 6.08
CA ASP A 272 -59.17 15.03 7.36
C ASP A 272 -57.67 15.33 7.29
N ASP A 273 -57.31 16.62 7.39
CA ASP A 273 -55.95 17.15 7.22
C ASP A 273 -55.22 16.61 5.97
N ALA A 274 -55.97 16.34 4.91
CA ALA A 274 -55.48 15.68 3.72
C ALA A 274 -55.20 16.68 2.59
N ILE A 275 -54.11 16.47 1.84
CA ILE A 275 -53.69 17.38 0.77
C ILE A 275 -53.34 16.60 -0.49
N GLY A 276 -53.99 16.90 -1.62
CA GLY A 276 -53.65 16.40 -2.95
C GLY A 276 -53.37 17.55 -3.91
N ILE A 277 -52.11 17.70 -4.35
CA ILE A 277 -51.69 18.76 -5.27
C ILE A 277 -51.07 18.13 -6.52
N GLY A 278 -51.70 18.32 -7.67
CA GLY A 278 -51.26 17.78 -8.96
C GLY A 278 -52.41 17.14 -9.73
N THR A 279 -52.11 16.67 -10.93
CA THR A 279 -53.03 15.87 -11.73
C THR A 279 -53.12 14.46 -11.16
N THR A 280 -54.34 13.92 -11.08
CA THR A 280 -54.60 12.51 -10.77
C THR A 280 -53.92 12.02 -9.49
N THR A 281 -53.81 12.89 -8.48
CA THR A 281 -53.33 12.49 -7.15
C THR A 281 -54.35 11.58 -6.48
N THR A 282 -53.86 10.68 -5.63
CA THR A 282 -54.72 9.80 -4.83
C THR A 282 -54.31 9.93 -3.36
N VAL A 283 -55.23 10.40 -2.52
CA VAL A 283 -55.07 10.51 -1.07
C VAL A 283 -56.09 9.58 -0.41
N LYS A 284 -55.62 8.45 0.13
CA LYS A 284 -56.50 7.34 0.55
C LYS A 284 -56.95 7.40 2.00
N ASP A 285 -56.17 8.03 2.87
CA ASP A 285 -56.41 8.06 4.31
C ASP A 285 -56.21 9.47 4.85
N ALA A 286 -56.75 9.75 6.03
CA ALA A 286 -56.54 10.99 6.76
C ALA A 286 -55.04 11.30 6.96
N ASN A 287 -54.72 12.58 7.16
CA ASN A 287 -53.38 13.12 7.39
C ASN A 287 -52.35 12.79 6.28
N SER A 288 -52.82 12.31 5.12
CA SER A 288 -51.96 11.90 4.01
C SER A 288 -51.80 13.06 3.02
N ILE A 289 -50.59 13.21 2.49
CA ILE A 289 -50.25 14.31 1.58
C ILE A 289 -49.67 13.74 0.28
N ALA A 290 -50.31 13.99 -0.86
CA ALA A 290 -49.84 13.59 -2.19
C ALA A 290 -49.56 14.85 -3.04
N ILE A 291 -48.29 15.09 -3.38
CA ILE A 291 -47.87 16.25 -4.18
C ILE A 291 -47.14 15.75 -5.43
N GLY A 292 -47.65 16.07 -6.61
CA GLY A 292 -47.11 15.65 -7.91
C GLY A 292 -48.10 14.81 -8.71
N GLN A 293 -47.98 14.83 -10.03
CA GLN A 293 -48.88 14.05 -10.90
C GLN A 293 -48.81 12.55 -10.52
N ASN A 294 -49.97 11.89 -10.41
CA ASN A 294 -50.09 10.49 -9.99
C ASN A 294 -49.47 10.16 -8.60
N ALA A 295 -49.17 11.15 -7.75
CA ALA A 295 -48.71 10.87 -6.40
C ALA A 295 -49.81 10.15 -5.61
N ASN A 296 -49.43 9.10 -4.86
CA ASN A 296 -50.34 8.24 -4.11
C ASN A 296 -49.92 8.20 -2.64
N ALA A 297 -50.74 8.74 -1.76
CA ALA A 297 -50.48 8.78 -0.32
C ALA A 297 -51.57 8.02 0.45
N SER A 298 -51.14 7.26 1.46
CA SER A 298 -51.97 6.43 2.34
C SER A 298 -51.31 6.28 3.71
N ASN A 299 -52.07 5.82 4.72
CA ASN A 299 -51.62 5.58 6.09
C ASN A 299 -50.98 6.81 6.77
N GLY A 300 -51.42 8.03 6.48
CA GLY A 300 -50.81 9.25 7.03
C GLY A 300 -49.38 9.51 6.53
N ALA A 301 -49.03 8.97 5.36
CA ALA A 301 -47.74 9.20 4.72
C ALA A 301 -47.77 10.42 3.79
N VAL A 302 -46.58 10.93 3.47
CA VAL A 302 -46.38 11.99 2.49
C VAL A 302 -45.73 11.41 1.23
N ALA A 303 -46.31 11.63 0.06
CA ALA A 303 -45.77 11.24 -1.24
C ALA A 303 -45.46 12.50 -2.07
N ILE A 304 -44.19 12.74 -2.40
CA ILE A 304 -43.73 13.94 -3.11
C ILE A 304 -43.07 13.53 -4.44
N GLY A 305 -43.60 14.02 -5.55
CA GLY A 305 -43.11 13.81 -6.92
C GLY A 305 -44.02 12.98 -7.81
N TYR A 306 -43.73 13.00 -9.11
CA TYR A 306 -44.43 12.25 -10.16
C TYR A 306 -44.45 10.73 -9.86
N ASN A 307 -45.61 10.08 -9.85
CA ASN A 307 -45.76 8.66 -9.51
C ASN A 307 -45.13 8.25 -8.14
N SER A 308 -44.97 9.19 -7.20
CA SER A 308 -44.47 8.84 -5.85
C SER A 308 -45.52 8.07 -5.05
N VAL A 309 -45.08 7.12 -4.25
CA VAL A 309 -45.96 6.29 -3.40
C VAL A 309 -45.52 6.39 -1.95
N GLY A 310 -46.38 6.96 -1.11
CA GLY A 310 -46.26 7.00 0.34
C GLY A 310 -47.29 6.06 0.97
N SER A 311 -46.85 4.92 1.48
CA SER A 311 -47.73 3.90 2.07
C SER A 311 -47.35 3.48 3.48
N ARG A 312 -46.22 3.98 3.99
CA ARG A 312 -45.75 3.69 5.35
C ARG A 312 -46.08 4.86 6.26
N ALA A 313 -46.78 4.60 7.36
CA ALA A 313 -47.15 5.61 8.34
C ALA A 313 -45.93 6.39 8.87
N GLY A 314 -46.11 7.70 9.07
CA GLY A 314 -45.06 8.59 9.56
C GLY A 314 -43.84 8.72 8.63
N SER A 315 -44.01 8.49 7.32
CA SER A 315 -42.91 8.59 6.36
C SER A 315 -43.18 9.58 5.24
N VAL A 316 -42.09 10.14 4.71
CA VAL A 316 -42.09 10.93 3.48
C VAL A 316 -41.39 10.11 2.40
N SER A 317 -42.09 9.86 1.30
CA SER A 317 -41.57 9.17 0.12
C SER A 317 -41.36 10.17 -1.02
N PHE A 318 -40.15 10.23 -1.55
CA PHE A 318 -39.81 11.05 -2.71
C PHE A 318 -39.90 10.27 -4.03
N GLY A 319 -40.43 9.04 -4.04
CA GLY A 319 -40.48 8.19 -5.22
C GLY A 319 -41.34 6.95 -5.03
N SER A 320 -41.08 5.94 -5.83
CA SER A 320 -41.61 4.58 -5.66
C SER A 320 -40.48 3.58 -5.76
N THR A 321 -40.70 2.32 -5.37
CA THR A 321 -39.68 1.28 -5.45
C THR A 321 -39.14 1.15 -6.88
N GLY A 322 -37.82 1.28 -7.05
CA GLY A 322 -37.14 1.28 -8.35
C GLY A 322 -37.21 2.61 -9.11
N ASN A 323 -37.87 3.63 -8.56
CA ASN A 323 -37.96 4.99 -9.09
C ASN A 323 -37.71 6.02 -7.97
N GLU A 324 -36.67 5.77 -7.17
CA GLU A 324 -36.26 6.65 -6.07
C GLU A 324 -35.71 7.98 -6.61
N ARG A 325 -35.91 9.07 -5.86
CA ARG A 325 -35.34 10.38 -6.17
C ARG A 325 -34.23 10.73 -5.21
N GLN A 326 -33.26 11.49 -5.71
CA GLN A 326 -32.17 12.03 -4.89
C GLN A 326 -32.64 13.33 -4.22
N LEU A 327 -32.47 13.43 -2.91
CA LEU A 327 -32.60 14.67 -2.17
C LEU A 327 -31.23 15.36 -2.12
N THR A 328 -31.06 16.41 -2.92
CA THR A 328 -29.78 17.14 -3.05
C THR A 328 -29.78 18.44 -2.24
N ASN A 329 -28.61 19.04 -2.04
CA ASN A 329 -28.42 20.26 -1.23
C ASN A 329 -28.79 20.10 0.25
N VAL A 330 -28.59 18.90 0.80
CA VAL A 330 -28.76 18.61 2.23
C VAL A 330 -27.48 18.98 2.97
N ALA A 331 -27.56 20.01 3.82
CA ALA A 331 -26.47 20.39 4.72
C ALA A 331 -26.16 19.26 5.73
N THR A 332 -25.00 19.33 6.36
CA THR A 332 -24.60 18.39 7.41
C THR A 332 -25.60 18.45 8.57
N GLY A 333 -26.15 17.30 8.95
CA GLY A 333 -27.02 17.18 10.12
C GLY A 333 -26.27 17.51 11.41
N THR A 334 -26.95 18.23 12.31
CA THR A 334 -26.41 18.72 13.59
C THR A 334 -27.07 18.05 14.80
N ALA A 335 -28.31 17.58 14.67
CA ALA A 335 -29.03 16.79 15.66
C ALA A 335 -29.11 15.32 15.25
N ASP A 336 -29.34 14.42 16.21
CA ASP A 336 -29.41 12.97 15.97
C ASP A 336 -30.52 12.55 15.00
N THR A 337 -31.56 13.38 14.84
CA THR A 337 -32.70 13.14 13.94
C THR A 337 -32.59 13.84 12.59
N ASP A 338 -31.49 14.54 12.33
CA ASP A 338 -31.26 15.20 11.05
C ASP A 338 -30.90 14.18 9.96
N ALA A 339 -31.21 14.49 8.71
CA ALA A 339 -30.78 13.67 7.58
C ALA A 339 -29.26 13.72 7.42
N VAL A 340 -28.61 12.54 7.35
CA VAL A 340 -27.18 12.43 7.09
C VAL A 340 -26.92 12.55 5.59
N ASN A 341 -26.07 13.50 5.19
CA ASN A 341 -25.66 13.62 3.80
C ASN A 341 -24.47 12.69 3.44
N VAL A 342 -24.20 12.52 2.14
CA VAL A 342 -23.14 11.61 1.66
C VAL A 342 -21.74 12.01 2.16
N LYS A 343 -21.49 13.31 2.38
CA LYS A 343 -20.23 13.80 2.94
C LYS A 343 -20.03 13.33 4.37
N GLN A 344 -21.02 13.48 5.25
CA GLN A 344 -20.95 13.00 6.64
C GLN A 344 -20.67 11.49 6.71
N LEU A 345 -21.29 10.70 5.84
CA LEU A 345 -21.03 9.27 5.76
C LEU A 345 -19.58 8.97 5.36
N HIS A 346 -19.05 9.66 4.34
CA HIS A 346 -17.66 9.50 3.93
C HIS A 346 -16.66 9.96 5.00
N ASP A 347 -16.94 11.08 5.67
CA ASP A 347 -16.10 11.59 6.76
C ASP A 347 -16.08 10.56 7.92
N ALA A 348 -17.23 10.02 8.31
CA ALA A 348 -17.33 8.97 9.33
C ALA A 348 -16.59 7.68 8.94
N ALA A 349 -16.76 7.24 7.68
CA ALA A 349 -16.05 6.08 7.14
C ALA A 349 -14.52 6.29 7.13
N THR A 350 -14.08 7.51 6.81
CA THR A 350 -12.65 7.89 6.81
C THR A 350 -12.07 7.83 8.22
N VAL A 351 -12.79 8.36 9.22
CA VAL A 351 -12.39 8.28 10.64
C VAL A 351 -12.31 6.82 11.10
N ALA A 352 -13.31 6.01 10.77
CA ALA A 352 -13.33 4.59 11.12
C ALA A 352 -12.14 3.82 10.51
N LEU A 353 -11.86 4.05 9.22
CA LEU A 353 -10.73 3.44 8.52
C LEU A 353 -9.39 3.89 9.09
N SER A 354 -9.20 5.19 9.35
CA SER A 354 -7.98 5.72 9.96
C SER A 354 -7.73 5.13 11.35
N THR A 355 -8.78 4.97 12.15
CA THR A 355 -8.69 4.34 13.47
C THR A 355 -8.27 2.87 13.37
N ALA A 356 -8.86 2.12 12.44
CA ALA A 356 -8.52 0.72 12.22
C ALA A 356 -7.06 0.53 11.73
N ASN A 357 -6.59 1.40 10.83
CA ASN A 357 -5.21 1.40 10.37
C ASN A 357 -4.25 1.73 11.52
N SER A 358 -4.52 2.80 12.27
CA SER A 358 -3.70 3.19 13.42
C SER A 358 -3.58 2.07 14.47
N TYR A 359 -4.67 1.36 14.74
CA TYR A 359 -4.65 0.18 15.60
C TYR A 359 -3.74 -0.93 15.05
N THR A 360 -3.82 -1.20 13.75
CA THR A 360 -3.02 -2.22 13.07
C THR A 360 -1.54 -1.85 13.03
N ASP A 361 -1.21 -0.60 12.69
CA ASP A 361 0.16 -0.08 12.66
C ASP A 361 0.82 -0.13 14.04
N THR A 362 0.05 0.19 15.09
CA THR A 362 0.51 0.10 16.49
C THR A 362 0.84 -1.34 16.86
N ARG A 363 -0.02 -2.29 16.46
CA ARG A 363 0.22 -3.73 16.68
C ARG A 363 1.45 -4.21 15.92
N GLU A 364 1.62 -3.81 14.66
CA GLU A 364 2.77 -4.15 13.85
C GLU A 364 4.07 -3.60 14.44
N THR A 365 4.08 -2.32 14.84
CA THR A 365 5.24 -1.67 15.49
C THR A 365 5.65 -2.41 16.76
N ALA A 366 4.68 -2.82 17.58
CA ALA A 366 4.94 -3.59 18.80
C ALA A 366 5.55 -4.98 18.49
N ILE A 367 5.09 -5.62 17.41
CA ILE A 367 5.64 -6.91 16.93
C ILE A 367 7.06 -6.73 16.40
N ASN A 368 7.32 -5.71 15.59
CA ASN A 368 8.65 -5.41 15.05
C ASN A 368 9.63 -5.08 16.16
N THR A 369 9.25 -4.22 17.11
CA THR A 369 10.08 -3.88 18.29
C THR A 369 10.44 -5.12 19.11
N ARG A 370 9.47 -6.02 19.34
CA ARG A 370 9.72 -7.29 20.02
C ARG A 370 10.69 -8.17 19.23
N THR A 371 10.51 -8.25 17.91
CA THR A 371 11.36 -9.04 17.02
C THR A 371 12.80 -8.51 17.01
N ASP A 372 12.98 -7.19 16.89
CA ASP A 372 14.29 -6.53 16.95
C ASP A 372 14.98 -6.75 18.30
N GLY A 373 14.24 -6.61 19.41
CA GLY A 373 14.74 -6.89 20.74
C GLY A 373 15.20 -8.34 20.91
N LEU A 374 14.46 -9.30 20.35
CA LEU A 374 14.84 -10.72 20.34
C LEU A 374 16.08 -10.96 19.49
N MET A 375 16.18 -10.35 18.30
CA MET A 375 17.36 -10.46 17.43
C MET A 375 18.62 -9.86 18.10
N ALA A 376 18.49 -8.71 18.75
CA ALA A 376 19.60 -8.08 19.47
C ALA A 376 20.08 -8.94 20.66
N THR A 377 19.13 -9.52 21.41
CA THR A 377 19.43 -10.44 22.52
C THR A 377 20.17 -11.67 22.03
N GLU A 378 19.72 -12.25 20.93
CA GLU A 378 20.33 -13.43 20.32
C GLU A 378 21.74 -13.09 19.77
N GLN A 379 21.93 -11.93 19.14
CA GLN A 379 23.23 -11.49 18.66
C GLN A 379 24.23 -11.27 19.81
N GLN A 380 23.78 -10.68 20.92
CA GLN A 380 24.59 -10.54 22.14
C GLN A 380 24.96 -11.90 22.74
N ALA A 381 24.03 -12.85 22.76
CA ALA A 381 24.30 -14.21 23.22
C ALA A 381 25.33 -14.91 22.33
N ARG A 382 25.22 -14.78 21.00
CA ARG A 382 26.24 -15.29 20.06
C ARG A 382 27.60 -14.65 20.28
N GLN A 383 27.67 -13.32 20.42
CA GLN A 383 28.92 -12.60 20.65
C GLN A 383 29.57 -13.02 21.97
N SER A 384 28.79 -13.08 23.05
CA SER A 384 29.27 -13.52 24.36
C SER A 384 29.76 -14.97 24.32
N GLY A 385 29.04 -15.86 23.63
CA GLY A 385 29.47 -17.25 23.40
C GLY A 385 30.76 -17.34 22.59
N ASN A 386 30.89 -16.55 21.52
CA ASN A 386 32.11 -16.48 20.71
C ASN A 386 33.30 -15.93 21.51
N THR A 387 33.10 -14.86 22.27
CA THR A 387 34.12 -14.29 23.16
C THR A 387 34.55 -15.29 24.22
N ALA A 388 33.60 -16.00 24.86
CA ALA A 388 33.92 -17.05 25.82
C ALA A 388 34.72 -18.20 25.19
N THR A 389 34.35 -18.62 23.98
CA THR A 389 35.05 -19.66 23.22
C THR A 389 36.46 -19.21 22.83
N LEU A 390 36.61 -17.98 22.34
CA LEU A 390 37.90 -17.39 21.97
C LEU A 390 38.82 -17.23 23.19
N ASN A 391 38.29 -16.71 24.30
CA ASN A 391 39.04 -16.57 25.55
C ASN A 391 39.51 -17.93 26.09
N SER A 392 38.67 -18.96 25.97
CA SER A 392 39.03 -20.33 26.36
C SER A 392 40.14 -20.88 25.46
N ALA A 393 40.05 -20.66 24.14
CA ALA A 393 41.07 -21.09 23.18
C ALA A 393 42.41 -20.37 23.38
N ASN A 394 42.38 -19.05 23.61
CA ASN A 394 43.58 -18.26 23.92
C ASN A 394 44.20 -18.73 25.24
N SER A 395 43.41 -18.85 26.31
CA SER A 395 43.91 -19.32 27.61
C SER A 395 44.57 -20.70 27.52
N TYR A 396 44.00 -21.63 26.73
CA TYR A 396 44.62 -22.93 26.47
C TYR A 396 45.96 -22.79 25.71
N THR A 397 45.99 -21.93 24.69
CA THR A 397 47.19 -21.70 23.86
C THR A 397 48.29 -21.01 24.67
N ASP A 398 47.96 -19.97 25.43
CA ASP A 398 48.86 -19.24 26.33
C ASP A 398 49.46 -20.16 27.39
N THR A 399 48.63 -21.04 27.98
CA THR A 399 49.10 -22.04 28.97
C THR A 399 50.09 -23.02 28.33
N ARG A 400 49.82 -23.47 27.11
CA ARG A 400 50.72 -24.35 26.35
C ARG A 400 52.02 -23.66 25.99
N GLU A 401 51.95 -22.41 25.54
CA GLU A 401 53.13 -21.61 25.18
C GLU A 401 54.00 -21.34 26.41
N ALA A 402 53.40 -20.97 27.55
CA ALA A 402 54.12 -20.81 28.81
C ALA A 402 54.83 -22.10 29.24
N ALA A 403 54.17 -23.25 29.11
CA ALA A 403 54.78 -24.56 29.42
C ALA A 403 55.95 -24.90 28.47
N ILE A 404 55.83 -24.56 27.18
CA ILE A 404 56.91 -24.73 26.19
C ILE A 404 58.08 -23.81 26.52
N ASN A 405 57.82 -22.53 26.83
CA ASN A 405 58.86 -21.56 27.18
C ASN A 405 59.62 -21.98 28.44
N GLN A 406 58.93 -22.41 29.49
CA GLN A 406 59.57 -22.95 30.70
C GLN A 406 60.45 -24.16 30.41
N ARG A 407 60.01 -25.05 29.51
CA ARG A 407 60.81 -26.21 29.08
C ARG A 407 62.05 -25.78 28.30
N THR A 408 61.91 -24.82 27.39
CA THR A 408 63.01 -24.24 26.61
C THR A 408 64.03 -23.57 27.52
N ASP A 409 63.60 -22.75 28.48
CA ASP A 409 64.46 -22.09 29.45
C ASP A 409 65.22 -23.11 30.33
N SER A 410 64.53 -24.17 30.76
CA SER A 410 65.15 -25.26 31.52
C SER A 410 66.19 -26.03 30.70
N LEU A 411 65.93 -26.28 29.41
CA LEU A 411 66.90 -26.89 28.50
C LEU A 411 68.10 -25.98 28.28
N MET A 412 67.88 -24.68 28.04
CA MET A 412 68.94 -23.69 27.84
C MET A 412 69.84 -23.57 29.07
N ALA A 413 69.27 -23.56 30.27
CA ALA A 413 70.03 -23.57 31.53
C ALA A 413 70.86 -24.86 31.67
N THR A 414 70.29 -26.01 31.31
CA THR A 414 71.00 -27.30 31.35
C THR A 414 72.16 -27.34 30.35
N GLU A 415 71.96 -26.82 29.13
CA GLU A 415 72.99 -26.74 28.11
C GLU A 415 74.10 -25.76 28.50
N GLN A 416 73.75 -24.61 29.09
CA GLN A 416 74.71 -23.65 29.61
C GLN A 416 75.56 -24.25 30.73
N GLN A 417 74.95 -25.02 31.64
CA GLN A 417 75.67 -25.77 32.67
C GLN A 417 76.60 -26.82 32.05
N ALA A 418 76.15 -27.55 31.02
CA ALA A 418 76.98 -28.52 30.32
C ALA A 418 78.19 -27.86 29.61
N ARG A 419 77.98 -26.71 28.96
CA ARG A 419 79.05 -25.90 28.36
C ARG A 419 80.04 -25.39 29.40
N GLN A 420 79.55 -24.90 30.55
CA GLN A 420 80.42 -24.48 31.66
C GLN A 420 81.24 -25.64 32.21
N ASN A 421 80.62 -26.79 32.48
CA ASN A 421 81.31 -27.99 32.93
C ASN A 421 82.38 -28.45 31.92
N GLY A 422 82.07 -28.42 30.62
CA GLY A 422 83.02 -28.72 29.55
C GLY A 422 84.18 -27.73 29.46
N ASN A 423 83.92 -26.43 29.61
CA ASN A 423 84.94 -25.40 29.66
C ASN A 423 85.86 -25.56 30.88
N THR A 424 85.28 -25.85 32.05
CA THR A 424 86.05 -26.16 33.27
C THR A 424 86.91 -27.41 33.09
N ALA A 425 86.39 -28.47 32.48
CA ALA A 425 87.16 -29.68 32.19
C ALA A 425 88.32 -29.42 31.21
N THR A 426 88.09 -28.60 30.18
CA THR A 426 89.11 -28.20 29.21
C THR A 426 90.18 -27.33 29.87
N LEU A 427 89.78 -26.35 30.68
CA LEU A 427 90.69 -25.49 31.44
C LEU A 427 91.53 -26.29 32.44
N ASN A 428 90.92 -27.22 33.17
CA ASN A 428 91.65 -28.10 34.10
C ASN A 428 92.66 -29.00 33.37
N SER A 429 92.30 -29.49 32.18
CA SER A 429 93.22 -30.28 31.34
C SER A 429 94.38 -29.44 30.81
N ALA A 430 94.11 -28.20 30.39
CA ALA A 430 95.12 -27.25 29.93
C ALA A 430 96.08 -26.82 31.05
N ASN A 431 95.54 -26.57 32.25
CA ASN A 431 96.35 -26.29 33.45
C ASN A 431 97.21 -27.51 33.81
N SER A 432 96.64 -28.71 33.86
CA SER A 432 97.40 -29.92 34.16
C SER A 432 98.54 -30.19 33.15
N TYR A 433 98.31 -29.93 31.86
CA TYR A 433 99.36 -29.99 30.84
C TYR A 433 100.46 -28.93 31.07
N THR A 434 100.06 -27.70 31.38
CA THR A 434 100.99 -26.59 31.65
C THR A 434 101.82 -26.87 32.90
N ASP A 435 101.19 -27.31 33.99
CA ASP A 435 101.83 -27.68 35.25
C ASP A 435 102.82 -28.83 35.06
N THR A 436 102.46 -29.85 34.28
CA THR A 436 103.34 -30.99 33.97
C THR A 436 104.56 -30.54 33.15
N ARG A 437 104.34 -29.64 32.19
CA ARG A 437 105.41 -29.09 31.35
C ARG A 437 106.33 -28.17 32.15
N GLU A 438 105.79 -27.36 33.05
CA GLU A 438 106.55 -26.49 33.96
C GLU A 438 107.37 -27.33 34.95
N ALA A 439 106.81 -28.40 35.52
CA ALA A 439 107.53 -29.35 36.36
C ALA A 439 108.70 -30.03 35.61
N ALA A 440 108.49 -30.41 34.34
CA ALA A 440 109.55 -30.98 33.51
C ALA A 440 110.65 -29.96 33.16
N ILE A 441 110.29 -28.69 32.94
CA ILE A 441 111.25 -27.60 32.73
C ILE A 441 112.05 -27.33 34.00
N ASN A 442 111.39 -27.32 35.18
CA ASN A 442 112.05 -27.11 36.46
C ASN A 442 113.04 -28.25 36.76
N GLN A 443 112.66 -29.52 36.56
CA GLN A 443 113.58 -30.66 36.67
C GLN A 443 114.80 -30.54 35.76
N ARG A 444 114.59 -30.08 34.52
CA ARG A 444 115.68 -29.91 33.55
C ARG A 444 116.59 -28.75 33.94
N THR A 445 116.04 -27.68 34.49
CA THR A 445 116.77 -26.51 35.01
C THR A 445 117.59 -26.88 36.24
N ASP A 446 117.02 -27.66 37.17
CA ASP A 446 117.72 -28.17 38.35
C ASP A 446 118.87 -29.12 37.96
N SER A 447 118.64 -30.02 36.99
CA SER A 447 119.69 -30.89 36.45
C SER A 447 120.81 -30.12 35.75
N LEU A 448 120.48 -29.07 35.01
CA LEU A 448 121.48 -28.20 34.37
C LEU A 448 122.31 -27.42 35.41
N MET A 449 121.67 -26.87 36.44
CA MET A 449 122.33 -26.20 37.55
C MET A 449 123.28 -27.14 38.31
N ALA A 450 122.87 -28.39 38.58
CA ALA A 450 123.72 -29.39 39.22
C ALA A 450 124.96 -29.72 38.37
N THR A 451 124.79 -29.86 37.05
CA THR A 451 125.87 -30.16 36.10
C THR A 451 126.89 -29.00 36.03
N GLU A 452 126.41 -27.75 36.01
CA GLU A 452 127.28 -26.56 35.99
C GLU A 452 128.06 -26.39 37.30
N GLN A 453 127.46 -26.73 38.44
CA GLN A 453 128.13 -26.66 39.74
C GLN A 453 129.25 -27.71 39.87
N GLN A 454 129.05 -28.91 39.28
CA GLN A 454 130.05 -29.97 39.21
C GLN A 454 131.22 -29.61 38.26
N ALA A 455 130.93 -28.92 37.14
CA ALA A 455 131.94 -28.42 36.22
C ALA A 455 132.83 -27.33 36.84
N ARG A 456 132.26 -26.41 37.65
CA ARG A 456 133.04 -25.37 38.35
C ARG A 456 133.97 -25.93 39.43
N GLN A 457 133.58 -26.99 40.13
CA GLN A 457 134.45 -27.66 41.11
C GLN A 457 135.60 -28.43 40.43
N SER A 458 135.35 -29.07 39.30
CA SER A 458 136.38 -29.72 38.47
C SER A 458 137.37 -28.69 37.89
N GLY A 459 136.88 -27.55 37.40
CA GLY A 459 137.70 -26.46 36.87
C GLY A 459 138.63 -25.82 37.89
N ASN A 460 138.13 -25.49 39.09
CA ASN A 460 138.97 -24.89 40.13
C ASN A 460 140.05 -25.84 40.65
N THR A 461 139.77 -27.15 40.67
CA THR A 461 140.76 -28.18 41.02
C THR A 461 141.85 -28.30 39.95
N ALA A 462 141.49 -28.14 38.66
CA ALA A 462 142.44 -28.15 37.55
C ALA A 462 143.35 -26.90 37.53
N THR A 463 142.84 -25.70 37.83
CA THR A 463 143.66 -24.47 37.85
C THR A 463 144.68 -24.47 38.99
N LEU A 464 144.35 -25.06 40.14
CA LEU A 464 145.27 -25.20 41.28
C LEU A 464 146.40 -26.21 41.00
N ASN A 465 146.13 -27.27 40.21
CA ASN A 465 147.12 -28.26 39.77
C ASN A 465 147.99 -27.76 38.59
N SER A 466 147.49 -26.87 37.72
CA SER A 466 148.29 -26.24 36.66
C SER A 466 149.32 -25.23 37.18
N ALA A 467 149.02 -24.51 38.26
CA ALA A 467 149.95 -23.51 38.81
C ALA A 467 151.17 -24.14 39.52
N THR A 468 151.02 -25.36 40.07
CA THR A 468 152.11 -26.12 40.70
C THR A 468 152.94 -26.92 39.67
N SER A 469 152.33 -27.39 38.56
CA SER A 469 153.04 -28.18 37.53
C SER A 469 153.86 -27.36 36.50
N TYR A 470 153.62 -26.06 36.28
CA TYR A 470 154.43 -25.25 35.34
C TYR A 470 155.76 -24.78 35.93
N THR A 471 155.83 -24.62 37.26
CA THR A 471 157.06 -24.36 38.00
C THR A 471 158.06 -25.54 37.87
N ASP A 472 157.59 -26.78 37.65
CA ASP A 472 158.43 -27.98 37.69
C ASP A 472 158.85 -28.57 36.32
N THR A 473 158.25 -28.18 35.18
CA THR A 473 158.40 -28.95 33.90
C THR A 473 159.35 -28.39 32.83
N ARG A 474 159.72 -27.09 32.77
CA ARG A 474 160.61 -26.60 31.68
C ARG A 474 161.82 -25.77 32.08
N GLU A 475 162.04 -25.65 33.38
CA GLU A 475 163.39 -25.81 33.91
C GLU A 475 164.08 -27.10 33.38
N THR A 476 163.33 -28.11 32.91
CA THR A 476 163.82 -29.32 32.22
C THR A 476 164.11 -29.16 30.70
N ALA A 477 163.62 -28.11 30.01
CA ALA A 477 163.81 -27.96 28.55
C ALA A 477 164.73 -26.80 28.14
N ILE A 478 165.34 -26.12 29.10
CA ILE A 478 166.56 -25.35 28.88
C ILE A 478 167.76 -26.28 28.58
N ASN A 479 167.72 -27.58 28.89
CA ASN A 479 168.96 -28.37 28.97
C ASN A 479 169.09 -29.64 28.15
N GLN A 480 168.06 -30.15 27.50
CA GLN A 480 168.19 -31.43 26.80
C GLN A 480 167.57 -31.42 25.43
N ARG A 481 168.46 -31.69 24.50
CA ARG A 481 168.27 -31.99 23.08
C ARG A 481 168.07 -30.76 22.20
N THR A 482 169.03 -29.86 22.08
CA THR A 482 170.51 -30.04 22.07
C THR A 482 171.02 -31.03 21.04
N ASP A 483 170.38 -32.17 20.81
CA ASP A 483 171.18 -33.32 20.35
C ASP A 483 170.56 -34.01 19.19
N THR A 484 169.54 -33.43 18.62
CA THR A 484 169.00 -34.03 17.43
C THR A 484 168.19 -32.95 16.78
N LEU A 485 168.90 -32.07 16.06
CA LEU A 485 169.64 -32.48 14.86
C LEU A 485 168.79 -33.41 14.01
N LEU A 486 169.07 -33.25 12.74
CA LEU A 486 169.00 -34.32 11.76
C LEU A 486 167.72 -34.34 10.93
N ALA A 487 167.00 -33.21 10.95
CA ALA A 487 166.52 -32.55 9.74
C ALA A 487 166.21 -31.06 10.05
N THR A 488 167.07 -30.05 9.85
CA THR A 488 167.98 -29.79 8.70
C THR A 488 167.27 -30.07 7.39
N GLU A 489 166.85 -29.11 6.58
CA GLU A 489 167.02 -27.67 6.67
C GLU A 489 165.81 -27.11 5.92
N GLN A 490 164.87 -26.56 6.66
CA GLN A 490 164.84 -25.13 6.86
C GLN A 490 164.60 -24.36 5.56
N GLN A 491 163.48 -23.65 5.61
CA GLN A 491 163.46 -22.29 5.11
C GLN A 491 163.66 -22.14 3.62
N ALA A 492 162.95 -22.98 2.87
CA ALA A 492 162.17 -22.45 1.77
C ALA A 492 160.70 -22.27 2.19
N ARG A 493 160.49 -21.82 3.43
CA ARG A 493 159.39 -20.93 3.77
C ARG A 493 159.32 -19.87 2.68
N GLN A 494 158.16 -19.56 2.14
CA GLN A 494 157.94 -18.20 1.62
C GLN A 494 156.43 -17.93 1.58
N SER A 495 155.90 -16.98 2.36
CA SER A 495 155.98 -15.50 2.16
C SER A 495 155.15 -15.09 0.94
N SER A 496 154.39 -14.00 0.86
CA SER A 496 154.19 -12.78 1.63
C SER A 496 152.90 -12.18 1.02
N SER A 497 152.09 -11.44 1.76
CA SER A 497 151.99 -9.99 1.59
C SER A 497 152.33 -9.44 0.20
N VAL A 498 151.47 -8.54 -0.29
CA VAL A 498 151.91 -7.32 -1.02
C VAL A 498 152.46 -7.62 -2.42
N SER A 499 151.74 -7.21 -3.47
CA SER A 499 151.96 -5.92 -4.13
C SER A 499 153.26 -5.86 -4.96
N THR A 500 153.39 -4.74 -5.65
CA THR A 500 154.65 -4.06 -5.96
C THR A 500 155.38 -4.41 -7.25
N LEU A 501 155.67 -3.29 -7.93
CA LEU A 501 156.83 -3.00 -8.74
C LEU A 501 156.85 -3.54 -10.16
N ASN A 502 156.33 -2.68 -11.03
CA ASN A 502 157.07 -2.14 -12.16
C ASN A 502 158.59 -2.40 -12.17
N SER A 503 159.01 -2.83 -13.37
CA SER A 503 160.28 -2.55 -14.04
C SER A 503 161.44 -3.53 -13.83
N ALA A 504 161.57 -4.49 -14.75
CA ALA A 504 162.77 -4.62 -15.59
C ALA A 504 162.56 -5.63 -16.73
N THR A 505 163.17 -5.28 -17.86
CA THR A 505 163.11 -5.84 -19.20
C THR A 505 163.69 -7.25 -19.38
N GLY A 506 163.16 -7.98 -20.38
CA GLY A 506 164.01 -8.66 -21.37
C GLY A 506 164.23 -10.17 -21.23
N TYR A 507 163.92 -10.86 -22.35
CA TYR A 507 164.77 -11.86 -23.00
C TYR A 507 165.05 -13.22 -22.30
N THR A 508 164.64 -14.26 -23.03
CA THR A 508 165.38 -15.50 -23.33
C THR A 508 166.22 -16.15 -22.22
N ASP A 509 165.80 -17.35 -21.86
CA ASP A 509 166.49 -18.57 -22.28
C ASP A 509 168.02 -18.64 -22.08
N ILE A 510 168.40 -19.73 -21.39
CA ILE A 510 169.58 -20.57 -21.63
C ILE A 510 170.76 -20.40 -20.64
N ARG A 511 171.08 -21.57 -20.06
CA ARG A 511 172.33 -22.00 -19.39
C ARG A 511 172.48 -21.63 -17.92
N GLU A 512 172.07 -22.45 -16.96
CA GLU A 512 172.49 -23.85 -16.69
C GLU A 512 173.97 -23.95 -16.30
N GLU A 513 174.25 -24.79 -15.30
CA GLU A 513 175.55 -25.46 -15.19
C GLU A 513 176.75 -24.63 -14.69
N ALA A 514 176.73 -24.26 -13.42
CA ALA A 514 177.92 -24.40 -12.59
C ALA A 514 177.38 -25.03 -11.32
N ILE A 515 177.09 -26.33 -11.39
CA ILE A 515 178.08 -27.35 -11.02
C ILE A 515 178.93 -26.77 -9.90
N ASN A 516 178.82 -27.29 -8.70
CA ASN A 516 179.96 -28.05 -8.23
C ASN A 516 179.66 -28.67 -6.86
N THR A 517 179.60 -29.99 -6.68
CA THR A 517 179.61 -31.11 -7.62
C THR A 517 179.25 -32.33 -6.78
N ARG A 518 178.25 -33.11 -7.22
CA ARG A 518 178.33 -34.57 -7.37
C ARG A 518 179.07 -35.29 -6.23
N THR A 519 178.39 -36.12 -5.46
CA THR A 519 178.34 -37.57 -5.69
C THR A 519 177.52 -38.12 -4.53
N ASP A 520 176.40 -38.81 -4.64
CA ASP A 520 175.72 -39.38 -5.77
C ASP A 520 174.25 -39.45 -5.30
N SER A 521 173.28 -39.13 -6.15
CA SER A 521 172.78 -40.17 -7.02
C SER A 521 172.25 -41.32 -6.16
N LEU A 522 170.99 -41.65 -6.21
CA LEU A 522 170.26 -41.81 -7.42
C LEU A 522 168.94 -42.23 -6.84
N LEU A 523 167.94 -41.47 -7.26
CA LEU A 523 167.15 -41.93 -8.40
C LEU A 523 165.96 -42.46 -7.65
N THR A 524 164.80 -41.91 -7.93
CA THR A 524 164.12 -42.32 -9.15
C THR A 524 164.15 -43.81 -9.20
N THR A 525 162.97 -44.32 -9.45
CA THR A 525 162.65 -45.63 -9.02
C THR A 525 162.72 -45.66 -7.48
N GLU A 526 161.62 -45.92 -6.84
CA GLU A 526 160.80 -47.00 -7.28
C GLU A 526 159.63 -46.88 -6.36
N LEU A 527 158.49 -46.60 -6.98
CA LEU A 527 157.32 -47.38 -6.62
C LEU A 527 156.75 -47.01 -5.24
N GLN A 528 155.49 -47.32 -5.04
CA GLN A 528 155.13 -48.41 -4.13
C GLN A 528 156.00 -48.46 -2.87
N ALA A 529 155.30 -48.57 -1.75
CA ALA A 529 155.82 -49.03 -0.47
C ALA A 529 156.34 -47.89 0.44
N ARG A 530 155.53 -47.33 1.35
CA ARG A 530 154.28 -47.92 1.88
C ARG A 530 153.27 -46.85 2.31
N GLN A 531 152.03 -46.79 1.80
CA GLN A 531 151.27 -47.81 1.03
C GLN A 531 151.55 -49.25 1.53
N ALA A 532 151.27 -49.47 2.81
CA ALA A 532 150.93 -50.76 3.42
C ALA A 532 150.43 -50.46 4.85
N GLY A 533 149.12 -50.28 4.97
CA GLY A 533 148.37 -50.12 6.21
C GLY A 533 147.35 -48.99 6.18
N ASP A 534 146.97 -48.46 5.02
CA ASP A 534 145.80 -48.92 4.25
C ASP A 534 144.56 -48.08 4.62
N ALA A 535 143.98 -47.34 3.68
CA ALA A 535 143.24 -47.90 2.55
C ALA A 535 142.08 -48.81 3.02
N ALA A 536 141.12 -48.21 3.73
CA ALA A 536 139.69 -48.33 3.38
C ALA A 536 138.86 -47.36 4.26
N THR A 537 138.24 -46.26 3.80
CA THR A 537 137.92 -45.84 2.43
C THR A 537 137.44 -44.38 2.46
N LEU A 538 138.37 -43.41 2.55
CA LEU A 538 138.17 -42.10 1.91
C LEU A 538 138.44 -42.33 0.41
N ASN A 539 137.45 -42.09 -0.45
CA ASN A 539 137.58 -42.20 -1.92
C ASN A 539 137.65 -43.60 -2.58
N SER A 540 136.81 -44.52 -2.09
CA SER A 540 136.01 -45.42 -2.95
C SER A 540 134.51 -45.42 -2.58
N ALA A 541 134.00 -44.24 -2.23
CA ALA A 541 132.60 -43.86 -2.39
C ALA A 541 132.57 -42.38 -2.83
N LYS A 542 133.26 -42.11 -3.94
CA LYS A 542 132.96 -41.03 -4.88
C LYS A 542 131.56 -41.27 -5.45
N GLY A 543 130.82 -40.20 -5.74
CA GLY A 543 129.82 -40.23 -6.81
C GLY A 543 128.39 -40.46 -6.36
N TYR A 544 127.51 -39.57 -6.83
CA TYR A 544 126.06 -39.51 -6.63
C TYR A 544 125.68 -38.88 -5.27
N THR A 545 125.26 -37.62 -5.15
CA THR A 545 124.39 -36.91 -6.10
C THR A 545 124.33 -35.41 -5.76
N ASP A 546 125.34 -34.66 -6.18
CA ASP A 546 125.15 -33.28 -6.64
C ASP A 546 124.25 -33.33 -7.89
N ALA A 547 122.91 -33.35 -7.70
CA ALA A 547 121.90 -33.14 -8.75
C ALA A 547 120.45 -32.96 -8.22
N ARG A 548 120.18 -33.00 -6.90
CA ARG A 548 118.81 -33.28 -6.41
C ARG A 548 118.01 -32.09 -5.86
N GLU A 549 118.61 -30.92 -5.67
CA GLU A 549 117.93 -29.77 -5.05
C GLU A 549 117.66 -28.60 -6.02
N GLN A 550 118.40 -28.51 -7.14
CA GLN A 550 118.00 -27.75 -8.33
C GLN A 550 116.82 -28.40 -9.10
N VAL A 551 116.37 -29.59 -8.70
CA VAL A 551 115.25 -30.34 -9.30
C VAL A 551 113.93 -30.18 -8.54
N ILE A 552 113.90 -29.62 -7.32
CA ILE A 552 112.64 -29.56 -6.54
C ILE A 552 111.82 -28.30 -6.87
N ASN A 553 112.47 -27.13 -7.00
CA ASN A 553 111.75 -25.88 -7.29
C ASN A 553 111.53 -25.59 -8.78
N SER A 554 112.15 -26.37 -9.68
CA SER A 554 111.87 -26.34 -11.14
C SER A 554 110.95 -27.49 -11.58
N ARG A 555 110.52 -28.38 -10.68
CA ARG A 555 109.67 -29.54 -11.00
C ARG A 555 108.24 -29.40 -10.50
N VAL A 556 107.98 -28.53 -9.52
CA VAL A 556 106.60 -28.22 -9.10
C VAL A 556 105.89 -27.35 -10.14
N ASP A 557 106.57 -26.39 -10.76
CA ASP A 557 105.97 -25.53 -11.79
C ASP A 557 105.96 -26.17 -13.19
N THR A 558 106.84 -27.16 -13.45
CA THR A 558 106.82 -27.95 -14.70
C THR A 558 105.94 -29.20 -14.62
N LEU A 559 105.68 -29.77 -13.44
CA LEU A 559 104.69 -30.86 -13.27
C LEU A 559 103.24 -30.36 -13.32
N LEU A 560 102.96 -29.12 -12.93
CA LEU A 560 101.62 -28.52 -13.06
C LEU A 560 101.28 -28.12 -14.52
N ALA A 561 102.29 -27.94 -15.37
CA ALA A 561 102.14 -27.66 -16.80
C ALA A 561 102.17 -28.94 -17.68
N GLN A 562 102.87 -30.01 -17.26
CA GLN A 562 102.91 -31.30 -17.95
C GLN A 562 101.68 -32.19 -17.64
N GLU A 563 101.14 -32.16 -16.41
CA GLU A 563 99.89 -32.88 -16.05
C GLU A 563 98.65 -32.28 -16.74
N LYS A 564 98.72 -30.99 -17.12
CA LYS A 564 97.67 -30.30 -17.88
C LYS A 564 97.82 -30.49 -19.39
N SER A 565 99.03 -30.63 -19.93
CA SER A 565 99.29 -30.85 -21.37
C SER A 565 99.07 -32.30 -21.80
N ASP A 566 99.30 -33.29 -20.92
CA ASP A 566 99.10 -34.72 -21.23
C ASP A 566 97.65 -35.20 -20.96
N ARG A 567 96.84 -34.41 -20.24
CA ARG A 567 95.37 -34.59 -20.15
C ARG A 567 94.58 -33.79 -21.19
N ILE A 568 95.20 -32.81 -21.85
CA ILE A 568 94.55 -31.97 -22.88
C ILE A 568 94.87 -32.43 -24.32
N THR A 569 95.89 -33.26 -24.55
CA THR A 569 96.30 -33.65 -25.91
C THR A 569 95.92 -35.10 -26.29
N GLY A 570 95.26 -35.84 -25.39
CA GLY A 570 94.74 -37.19 -25.64
C GLY A 570 93.25 -37.27 -26.00
N ASP A 571 92.42 -36.38 -25.43
CA ASP A 571 90.96 -36.40 -25.65
C ASP A 571 90.50 -35.48 -26.79
N ALA A 572 91.38 -34.61 -27.29
CA ALA A 572 90.98 -33.50 -28.17
C ALA A 572 91.03 -33.79 -29.68
N ASP A 573 91.60 -34.91 -30.17
CA ASP A 573 91.59 -35.23 -31.62
C ASP A 573 91.33 -36.70 -31.99
N ASN A 574 91.34 -37.63 -31.03
CA ASN A 574 90.88 -39.03 -31.24
C ASN A 574 89.44 -39.30 -30.76
N LEU A 575 88.73 -38.28 -30.26
CA LEU A 575 87.27 -38.27 -30.07
C LEU A 575 86.51 -37.97 -31.39
N ALA A 576 87.23 -37.70 -32.49
CA ALA A 576 86.65 -37.22 -33.74
C ALA A 576 86.69 -38.18 -34.95
N LYS A 577 87.23 -39.41 -34.87
CA LYS A 577 86.94 -40.54 -35.80
C LYS A 577 87.82 -41.77 -35.50
N SER A 578 87.18 -42.90 -35.17
CA SER A 578 87.72 -44.28 -35.16
C SER A 578 88.19 -44.87 -33.81
N GLY A 579 87.24 -45.01 -32.87
CA GLY A 579 87.23 -46.06 -31.85
C GLY A 579 85.97 -46.92 -31.99
N ASN A 580 85.83 -47.60 -33.14
CA ASN A 580 84.72 -48.51 -33.44
C ASN A 580 84.94 -49.89 -32.78
N TYR A 581 83.80 -50.54 -32.49
CA TYR A 581 83.59 -51.84 -31.85
C TYR A 581 83.65 -51.76 -30.31
N ASN A 582 82.54 -51.81 -29.56
CA ASN A 582 81.30 -52.54 -29.80
C ASN A 582 80.22 -52.27 -28.71
N ASP A 583 79.76 -51.03 -28.55
CA ASP A 583 78.56 -50.71 -27.74
C ASP A 583 77.74 -49.49 -28.25
N GLN A 584 77.98 -49.06 -29.49
CA GLN A 584 77.33 -47.88 -30.09
C GLN A 584 75.92 -48.12 -30.68
N GLN A 585 75.38 -49.35 -30.66
CA GLN A 585 74.01 -49.60 -31.14
C GLN A 585 72.94 -49.44 -30.04
N THR A 586 73.30 -49.54 -28.76
CA THR A 586 72.38 -49.28 -27.65
C THR A 586 72.26 -47.77 -27.39
N ALA A 587 73.34 -47.02 -27.55
CA ALA A 587 73.34 -45.57 -27.35
C ALA A 587 72.70 -44.78 -28.51
N VAL A 588 72.73 -45.27 -29.75
CA VAL A 588 71.98 -44.66 -30.88
C VAL A 588 70.49 -44.99 -30.82
N ALA A 589 70.11 -46.19 -30.34
CA ALA A 589 68.71 -46.50 -30.05
C ALA A 589 68.18 -45.62 -28.90
N ILE A 590 68.99 -45.35 -27.87
CA ILE A 590 68.61 -44.48 -26.74
C ILE A 590 68.71 -42.99 -27.12
N SER A 591 69.66 -42.55 -27.94
CA SER A 591 69.75 -41.16 -28.42
C SER A 591 68.69 -40.84 -29.47
N THR A 592 68.33 -41.80 -30.33
CA THR A 592 67.20 -41.66 -31.25
C THR A 592 65.89 -41.77 -30.49
N ALA A 593 65.75 -42.67 -29.50
CA ALA A 593 64.57 -42.72 -28.64
C ALA A 593 64.46 -41.49 -27.73
N ASN A 594 65.55 -40.92 -27.24
CA ASN A 594 65.55 -39.69 -26.43
C ASN A 594 65.36 -38.47 -27.32
N SER A 595 65.91 -38.41 -28.55
CA SER A 595 65.58 -37.34 -29.50
C SER A 595 64.14 -37.44 -30.01
N TYR A 596 63.59 -38.66 -30.18
CA TYR A 596 62.17 -38.86 -30.46
C TYR A 596 61.31 -38.57 -29.24
N THR A 597 61.77 -38.86 -28.02
CA THR A 597 61.04 -38.59 -26.77
C THR A 597 61.08 -37.11 -26.45
N ASP A 598 62.23 -36.44 -26.53
CA ASP A 598 62.39 -35.00 -26.32
C ASP A 598 61.74 -34.18 -27.45
N ALA A 599 61.78 -34.62 -28.72
CA ALA A 599 61.04 -33.96 -29.80
C ALA A 599 59.54 -34.25 -29.74
N ARG A 600 59.13 -35.44 -29.27
CA ARG A 600 57.71 -35.77 -29.01
C ARG A 600 57.20 -35.08 -27.75
N GLU A 601 58.04 -34.84 -26.75
CA GLU A 601 57.72 -34.15 -25.50
C GLU A 601 57.75 -32.63 -25.70
N GLN A 602 58.64 -32.09 -26.56
CA GLN A 602 58.51 -30.73 -27.08
C GLN A 602 57.31 -30.57 -28.01
N ALA A 603 56.98 -31.54 -28.86
CA ALA A 603 55.79 -31.47 -29.71
C ALA A 603 54.48 -31.70 -28.92
N ILE A 604 54.50 -32.53 -27.87
CA ILE A 604 53.39 -32.72 -26.94
C ILE A 604 53.27 -31.49 -26.04
N ASN A 605 54.35 -30.92 -25.51
CA ASN A 605 54.27 -29.70 -24.72
C ASN A 605 53.88 -28.51 -25.59
N ALA A 606 54.39 -28.35 -26.82
CA ALA A 606 53.93 -27.30 -27.73
C ALA A 606 52.47 -27.50 -28.20
N ARG A 607 52.01 -28.75 -28.32
CA ARG A 607 50.60 -29.07 -28.64
C ARG A 607 49.70 -28.99 -27.41
N THR A 608 50.17 -29.28 -26.22
CA THR A 608 49.45 -29.15 -24.94
C THR A 608 49.39 -27.69 -24.55
N ASP A 609 50.49 -26.94 -24.64
CA ASP A 609 50.52 -25.49 -24.47
C ASP A 609 49.74 -24.80 -25.59
N GLY A 610 49.78 -25.31 -26.82
CA GLY A 610 48.95 -24.86 -27.94
C GLY A 610 47.46 -25.16 -27.73
N LEU A 611 47.09 -26.34 -27.22
CA LEU A 611 45.71 -26.72 -26.89
C LEU A 611 45.21 -26.01 -25.63
N VAL A 612 46.06 -25.73 -24.65
CA VAL A 612 45.73 -24.96 -23.45
C VAL A 612 45.67 -23.48 -23.80
N ALA A 613 46.51 -22.99 -24.71
CA ALA A 613 46.40 -21.64 -25.25
C ALA A 613 45.17 -21.50 -26.16
N ASP A 614 44.83 -22.49 -26.97
CA ASP A 614 43.61 -22.53 -27.79
C ASP A 614 42.37 -22.72 -26.92
N GLU A 615 42.39 -23.57 -25.89
CA GLU A 615 41.31 -23.72 -24.91
C GLU A 615 41.16 -22.44 -24.08
N LYS A 616 42.26 -21.80 -23.68
CA LYS A 616 42.24 -20.49 -23.02
C LYS A 616 41.78 -19.40 -23.97
N SER A 617 42.14 -19.45 -25.25
CA SER A 617 41.71 -18.49 -26.27
C SER A 617 40.25 -18.72 -26.67
N GLN A 618 39.75 -19.97 -26.66
CA GLN A 618 38.34 -20.33 -26.87
C GLN A 618 37.48 -20.10 -25.63
N ARG A 619 38.02 -20.24 -24.41
CA ARG A 619 37.36 -19.81 -23.16
C ARG A 619 37.36 -18.30 -23.05
N ILE A 620 38.45 -17.60 -23.41
CA ILE A 620 38.48 -16.13 -23.46
C ILE A 620 37.59 -15.63 -24.60
N ALA A 621 37.56 -16.27 -25.78
CA ALA A 621 36.70 -15.90 -26.89
C ALA A 621 35.24 -16.28 -26.62
N GLY A 622 34.97 -17.38 -25.91
CA GLY A 622 33.64 -17.81 -25.49
C GLY A 622 33.11 -17.00 -24.31
N ASP A 623 33.97 -16.61 -23.37
CA ASP A 623 33.67 -15.65 -22.30
C ASP A 623 33.53 -14.25 -22.89
N ALA A 624 34.32 -13.88 -23.91
CA ALA A 624 34.18 -12.62 -24.64
C ALA A 624 32.98 -12.63 -25.59
N GLU A 625 32.56 -13.75 -26.17
CA GLU A 625 31.31 -13.90 -26.93
C GLU A 625 30.12 -13.93 -25.98
N THR A 626 30.23 -14.56 -24.82
CA THR A 626 29.16 -14.56 -23.80
C THR A 626 29.04 -13.19 -23.15
N LEU A 627 30.16 -12.51 -22.89
CA LEU A 627 30.20 -11.13 -22.39
C LEU A 627 29.84 -10.13 -23.50
N SER A 628 30.20 -10.37 -24.76
CA SER A 628 29.79 -9.55 -25.90
C SER A 628 28.33 -9.81 -26.27
N ALA A 629 27.79 -11.01 -26.09
CA ALA A 629 26.37 -11.30 -26.25
C ALA A 629 25.57 -10.81 -25.05
N ALA A 630 26.11 -10.87 -23.83
CA ALA A 630 25.50 -10.27 -22.64
C ALA A 630 25.57 -8.74 -22.68
N ASN A 631 26.68 -8.16 -23.16
CA ASN A 631 26.80 -6.72 -23.42
C ASN A 631 25.93 -6.34 -24.62
N THR A 632 25.96 -7.05 -25.75
CA THR A 632 25.05 -6.77 -26.87
C THR A 632 23.60 -6.95 -26.46
N TYR A 633 23.24 -7.91 -25.62
CA TYR A 633 21.87 -8.04 -25.10
C TYR A 633 21.54 -6.93 -24.09
N THR A 634 22.47 -6.56 -23.22
CA THR A 634 22.31 -5.48 -22.24
C THR A 634 22.29 -4.13 -22.93
N ASP A 635 23.23 -3.82 -23.82
CA ASP A 635 23.35 -2.65 -24.69
C ASP A 635 22.22 -2.58 -25.72
N THR A 636 21.72 -3.70 -26.30
CA THR A 636 20.54 -3.67 -27.18
C THR A 636 19.28 -3.47 -26.36
N ARG A 637 19.19 -4.03 -25.15
CA ARG A 637 18.08 -3.79 -24.21
C ARG A 637 18.14 -2.38 -23.64
N GLU A 638 19.32 -1.84 -23.39
CA GLU A 638 19.58 -0.51 -22.84
C GLU A 638 19.49 0.55 -23.94
N SER A 639 19.90 0.25 -25.18
CA SER A 639 19.63 1.06 -26.37
C SER A 639 18.16 1.00 -26.79
N ALA A 640 17.45 -0.14 -26.61
CA ALA A 640 16.01 -0.20 -26.81
C ALA A 640 15.25 0.48 -25.67
N ILE A 641 15.72 0.41 -24.43
CA ILE A 641 15.18 1.16 -23.29
C ILE A 641 15.48 2.65 -23.48
N ASN A 642 16.67 3.04 -23.92
CA ASN A 642 17.07 4.42 -24.17
C ASN A 642 16.37 4.97 -25.41
N GLN A 643 16.27 4.25 -26.53
CA GLN A 643 15.41 4.66 -27.65
C GLN A 643 13.95 4.74 -27.24
N ARG A 644 13.44 3.83 -26.41
CA ARG A 644 12.05 3.91 -25.93
C ARG A 644 11.86 5.03 -24.92
N THR A 645 12.86 5.33 -24.09
CA THR A 645 12.88 6.44 -23.12
C THR A 645 13.06 7.77 -23.83
N ASP A 646 13.89 7.85 -24.86
CA ASP A 646 14.11 9.02 -25.71
C ASP A 646 12.91 9.23 -26.64
N THR A 647 12.28 8.17 -27.14
CA THR A 647 11.02 8.28 -27.90
C THR A 647 9.87 8.64 -26.97
N LEU A 648 9.80 8.09 -25.75
CA LEU A 648 8.81 8.51 -24.73
C LEU A 648 9.06 9.93 -24.27
N MET A 649 10.31 10.34 -24.03
CA MET A 649 10.67 11.70 -23.66
C MET A 649 10.45 12.65 -24.83
N ALA A 650 10.74 12.28 -26.08
CA ALA A 650 10.44 13.09 -27.26
C ALA A 650 8.94 13.16 -27.53
N THR A 651 8.18 12.09 -27.28
CA THR A 651 6.71 12.08 -27.40
C THR A 651 6.06 12.85 -26.25
N GLU A 652 6.59 12.76 -25.05
CA GLU A 652 6.19 13.53 -23.87
C GLU A 652 6.60 15.01 -24.02
N GLN A 653 7.75 15.30 -24.59
CA GLN A 653 8.22 16.66 -24.88
C GLN A 653 7.47 17.25 -26.06
N LEU A 654 7.09 16.46 -27.08
CA LEU A 654 6.19 16.87 -28.15
C LEU A 654 4.75 17.01 -27.64
N ALA A 655 4.30 16.20 -26.69
CA ALA A 655 2.99 16.32 -26.04
C ALA A 655 2.93 17.49 -25.05
N ARG A 656 4.04 17.79 -24.35
CA ARG A 656 4.21 19.01 -23.56
C ARG A 656 4.33 20.22 -24.47
N GLN A 657 5.08 20.17 -25.57
CA GLN A 657 5.14 21.29 -26.53
C GLN A 657 3.81 21.49 -27.27
N ASN A 658 3.09 20.43 -27.65
CA ASN A 658 1.76 20.52 -28.24
C ASN A 658 0.70 20.91 -27.21
N GLY A 659 0.85 20.48 -25.96
CA GLY A 659 0.01 20.84 -24.83
C GLY A 659 0.25 22.28 -24.39
N ASP A 660 1.49 22.73 -24.37
CA ASP A 660 1.94 24.10 -24.11
C ASP A 660 1.56 24.99 -25.29
N ALA A 661 1.66 24.52 -26.54
CA ALA A 661 1.19 25.25 -27.72
C ALA A 661 -0.34 25.28 -27.81
N ALA A 662 -1.06 24.25 -27.35
CA ALA A 662 -2.52 24.24 -27.26
C ALA A 662 -3.00 25.11 -26.08
N THR A 663 -2.27 25.11 -24.96
CA THR A 663 -2.52 25.99 -23.81
C THR A 663 -2.15 27.43 -24.13
N LEU A 664 -1.07 27.66 -24.88
CA LEU A 664 -0.64 28.97 -25.35
C LEU A 664 -1.54 29.46 -26.49
N ASN A 665 -1.99 28.63 -27.43
CA ASN A 665 -2.98 29.02 -28.45
C ASN A 665 -4.37 29.19 -27.85
N SER A 666 -4.75 28.44 -26.81
CA SER A 666 -5.99 28.67 -26.08
C SER A 666 -5.89 29.89 -25.19
N ALA A 667 -4.74 30.16 -24.57
CA ALA A 667 -4.49 31.37 -23.80
C ALA A 667 -4.37 32.59 -24.73
N LYS A 668 -3.78 32.45 -25.91
CA LYS A 668 -3.70 33.50 -26.94
C LYS A 668 -5.08 33.72 -27.55
N SER A 669 -5.84 32.69 -27.91
CA SER A 669 -7.24 32.83 -28.34
C SER A 669 -8.15 33.38 -27.23
N TYR A 670 -7.94 33.02 -25.97
CA TYR A 670 -8.69 33.57 -24.83
C TYR A 670 -8.27 35.01 -24.51
N THR A 671 -7.00 35.35 -24.68
CA THR A 671 -6.48 36.72 -24.51
C THR A 671 -6.87 37.59 -25.69
N ASP A 672 -6.78 37.12 -26.92
CA ASP A 672 -7.22 37.76 -28.15
C ASP A 672 -8.75 37.91 -28.16
N ASN A 673 -9.52 36.91 -27.70
CA ASN A 673 -10.97 37.03 -27.55
C ASN A 673 -11.34 37.94 -26.37
N ARG A 674 -10.59 37.93 -25.25
CA ARG A 674 -10.75 38.92 -24.17
C ARG A 674 -10.39 40.31 -24.64
N GLU A 675 -9.34 40.48 -25.43
CA GLU A 675 -8.85 41.76 -25.93
C GLU A 675 -9.77 42.25 -27.04
N THR A 676 -10.33 41.37 -27.88
CA THR A 676 -11.41 41.70 -28.83
C THR A 676 -12.70 42.04 -28.10
N ALA A 677 -13.07 41.34 -27.03
CA ALA A 677 -14.26 41.65 -26.23
C ALA A 677 -14.08 42.90 -25.34
N ILE A 678 -12.88 43.15 -24.86
CA ILE A 678 -12.48 44.37 -24.16
C ILE A 678 -12.43 45.53 -25.14
N ASN A 679 -11.88 45.36 -26.35
CA ASN A 679 -11.87 46.39 -27.39
C ASN A 679 -13.29 46.65 -27.91
N GLN A 680 -14.14 45.64 -28.11
CA GLN A 680 -15.56 45.85 -28.45
C GLN A 680 -16.35 46.51 -27.31
N ARG A 681 -16.05 46.23 -26.04
CA ARG A 681 -16.64 46.94 -24.89
C ARG A 681 -16.06 48.34 -24.70
N THR A 682 -14.79 48.55 -25.00
CA THR A 682 -14.10 49.84 -24.86
C THR A 682 -14.46 50.76 -26.02
N ASP A 683 -14.53 50.25 -27.25
CA ASP A 683 -15.05 50.93 -28.43
C ASP A 683 -16.56 51.16 -28.31
N GLY A 684 -17.32 50.21 -27.75
CA GLY A 684 -18.74 50.37 -27.43
C GLY A 684 -19.00 51.39 -26.31
N MET A 685 -18.15 51.42 -25.28
CA MET A 685 -18.20 52.43 -24.22
C MET A 685 -17.70 53.80 -24.71
N MET A 686 -16.67 53.86 -25.56
CA MET A 686 -16.22 55.10 -26.20
C MET A 686 -17.23 55.62 -27.20
N ALA A 687 -17.92 54.76 -27.96
CA ALA A 687 -19.02 55.15 -28.84
C ALA A 687 -20.22 55.65 -28.03
N ALA A 688 -20.55 55.00 -26.90
CA ALA A 688 -21.62 55.47 -26.00
C ALA A 688 -21.24 56.77 -25.26
N GLU A 689 -19.98 56.95 -24.90
CA GLU A 689 -19.45 58.17 -24.28
C GLU A 689 -19.30 59.30 -25.31
N GLN A 690 -18.96 59.01 -26.57
CA GLN A 690 -18.97 59.96 -27.68
C GLN A 690 -20.40 60.35 -28.05
N GLN A 691 -21.35 59.41 -28.08
CA GLN A 691 -22.76 59.70 -28.34
C GLN A 691 -23.42 60.48 -27.19
N ALA A 692 -22.97 60.26 -25.94
CA ALA A 692 -23.36 61.07 -24.79
C ALA A 692 -22.69 62.45 -24.76
N ARG A 693 -21.44 62.58 -25.21
CA ARG A 693 -20.76 63.87 -25.40
C ARG A 693 -21.37 64.66 -26.56
N ASP A 694 -21.64 64.05 -27.70
CA ASP A 694 -22.29 64.69 -28.85
C ASP A 694 -23.73 65.13 -28.51
N ALA A 695 -24.47 64.33 -27.71
CA ALA A 695 -25.77 64.71 -27.17
C ALA A 695 -25.69 65.82 -26.11
N GLY A 696 -24.65 65.82 -25.28
CA GLY A 696 -24.37 66.86 -24.29
C GLY A 696 -23.91 68.18 -24.92
N ASP A 697 -23.11 68.12 -25.96
CA ASP A 697 -22.64 69.26 -26.74
C ASP A 697 -23.78 69.85 -27.57
N ALA A 698 -24.68 69.02 -28.14
CA ALA A 698 -25.90 69.50 -28.79
C ALA A 698 -26.87 70.19 -27.81
N ALA A 699 -27.01 69.68 -26.58
CA ALA A 699 -27.85 70.29 -25.54
C ALA A 699 -27.25 71.59 -24.96
N THR A 700 -25.92 71.66 -24.85
CA THR A 700 -25.19 72.85 -24.39
C THR A 700 -25.15 73.94 -25.47
N LEU A 701 -24.99 73.57 -26.75
CA LEU A 701 -25.06 74.48 -27.89
C LEU A 701 -26.49 75.01 -28.14
N GLY A 702 -27.52 74.19 -27.87
CA GLY A 702 -28.93 74.62 -27.89
C GLY A 702 -29.30 75.60 -26.76
N SER A 703 -28.75 75.37 -25.55
CA SER A 703 -28.98 76.25 -24.40
C SER A 703 -28.21 77.58 -24.51
N ALA A 704 -26.99 77.56 -25.08
CA ALA A 704 -26.20 78.77 -25.35
C ALA A 704 -26.84 79.66 -26.43
N LYS A 705 -27.50 79.07 -27.44
CA LYS A 705 -28.25 79.82 -28.46
C LYS A 705 -29.50 80.50 -27.87
N SER A 706 -30.25 79.80 -27.01
CA SER A 706 -31.44 80.34 -26.35
C SER A 706 -31.14 81.44 -25.30
N TYR A 707 -30.01 81.35 -24.58
CA TYR A 707 -29.62 82.36 -23.58
C TYR A 707 -29.06 83.65 -24.21
N THR A 708 -28.43 83.56 -25.39
CA THR A 708 -27.90 84.73 -26.11
C THR A 708 -29.04 85.54 -26.77
N ASP A 709 -30.01 84.86 -27.38
CA ASP A 709 -31.17 85.49 -28.03
C ASP A 709 -32.13 86.17 -27.00
N THR A 710 -32.24 85.62 -25.79
CA THR A 710 -33.07 86.18 -24.70
C THR A 710 -32.40 87.40 -24.03
N ARG A 711 -31.06 87.44 -23.97
CA ARG A 711 -30.30 88.53 -23.36
C ARG A 711 -30.19 89.76 -24.27
N GLU A 712 -30.16 89.56 -25.59
CA GLU A 712 -30.15 90.64 -26.60
C GLU A 712 -31.53 91.32 -26.74
N THR A 713 -32.62 90.60 -26.45
CA THR A 713 -33.99 91.15 -26.44
C THR A 713 -34.28 91.99 -25.17
N ALA A 714 -33.66 91.68 -24.03
CA ALA A 714 -33.87 92.38 -22.76
C ALA A 714 -33.01 93.66 -22.58
N ILE A 715 -31.88 93.79 -23.29
CA ILE A 715 -30.99 94.97 -23.22
C ILE A 715 -31.53 96.13 -24.07
N ASN A 716 -32.22 95.84 -25.18
CA ASN A 716 -32.83 96.85 -26.05
C ASN A 716 -34.11 97.49 -25.48
N GLN A 717 -34.73 96.91 -24.45
CA GLN A 717 -35.93 97.49 -23.78
C GLN A 717 -35.61 98.33 -22.53
N ARG A 718 -34.43 98.19 -21.92
CA ARG A 718 -33.99 99.01 -20.76
C ARG A 718 -33.23 100.29 -21.16
N THR A 719 -32.67 100.33 -22.36
CA THR A 719 -31.83 101.45 -22.84
C THR A 719 -32.67 102.64 -23.34
N ASP A 720 -33.91 102.39 -23.80
CA ASP A 720 -34.83 103.42 -24.29
C ASP A 720 -35.70 104.06 -23.18
N GLY A 721 -35.76 103.47 -21.97
CA GLY A 721 -36.59 103.95 -20.85
C GLY A 721 -35.89 104.89 -19.85
N LEU A 722 -34.56 104.82 -19.72
CA LEU A 722 -33.81 105.60 -18.70
C LEU A 722 -33.20 106.91 -19.21
N MET A 723 -33.21 107.18 -20.52
CA MET A 723 -32.63 108.39 -21.13
C MET A 723 -33.61 109.56 -21.28
N ALA A 724 -34.89 109.36 -20.92
CA ALA A 724 -35.96 110.36 -21.08
C ALA A 724 -36.41 111.04 -19.78
N THR A 725 -36.02 110.56 -18.60
CA THR A 725 -36.43 111.15 -17.32
C THR A 725 -35.23 111.71 -16.57
N GLU A 726 -34.87 112.91 -17.05
CA GLU A 726 -34.42 113.99 -16.17
C GLU A 726 -32.95 113.97 -15.72
N ARG A 727 -32.06 114.83 -16.22
CA ARG A 727 -32.19 116.07 -16.99
C ARG A 727 -33.26 117.10 -16.55
N GLN A 728 -33.93 116.85 -15.43
CA GLN A 728 -34.11 117.80 -14.36
C GLN A 728 -33.01 117.40 -13.38
N ALA A 729 -31.76 117.75 -13.66
CA ALA A 729 -31.39 119.13 -13.36
C ALA A 729 -31.95 119.44 -11.95
N ARG A 730 -31.07 119.33 -10.95
CA ARG A 730 -30.23 120.49 -10.63
C ARG A 730 -31.15 121.70 -10.62
N ASP A 731 -31.47 122.21 -9.43
CA ASP A 731 -31.62 123.66 -9.21
C ASP A 731 -32.40 123.96 -7.93
N ALA A 732 -33.02 122.99 -7.24
CA ALA A 732 -33.96 123.36 -6.16
C ALA A 732 -33.67 122.82 -4.75
N GLY A 733 -32.71 121.91 -4.53
CA GLY A 733 -32.77 121.07 -3.32
C GLY A 733 -31.66 121.20 -2.28
N ASP A 734 -30.48 121.69 -2.64
CA ASP A 734 -29.27 121.59 -1.80
C ASP A 734 -29.30 122.44 -0.51
N ALA A 735 -30.34 123.25 -0.26
CA ALA A 735 -30.35 124.20 0.86
C ALA A 735 -31.14 123.76 2.11
N ALA A 736 -32.02 122.73 2.04
CA ALA A 736 -32.82 122.29 3.18
C ALA A 736 -32.22 121.07 3.93
N THR A 737 -31.11 120.55 3.41
CA THR A 737 -30.38 119.33 3.80
C THR A 737 -29.74 119.33 5.21
N LEU A 738 -29.69 120.43 5.96
CA LEU A 738 -28.80 120.47 7.15
C LEU A 738 -29.48 120.34 8.53
N GLY A 739 -30.78 120.57 8.66
CA GLY A 739 -31.42 120.71 9.99
C GLY A 739 -32.18 119.46 10.47
N SER A 740 -33.06 118.92 9.63
CA SER A 740 -34.03 117.91 10.07
C SER A 740 -33.57 116.46 9.84
N ALA A 741 -32.44 116.27 9.17
CA ALA A 741 -31.86 114.98 8.81
C ALA A 741 -31.03 114.30 9.92
N LYS A 742 -30.93 114.88 11.13
CA LYS A 742 -30.14 114.27 12.22
C LYS A 742 -30.97 113.52 13.27
N SER A 743 -32.27 113.79 13.40
CA SER A 743 -33.08 113.19 14.48
C SER A 743 -34.06 112.11 14.01
N TYR A 744 -34.37 112.02 12.72
CA TYR A 744 -35.24 110.99 12.14
C TYR A 744 -34.45 109.77 11.62
N THR A 745 -33.14 109.95 11.38
CA THR A 745 -32.24 108.95 10.78
C THR A 745 -31.86 107.87 11.80
N ASP A 746 -31.54 108.25 13.04
CA ASP A 746 -31.09 107.32 14.09
C ASP A 746 -32.16 106.29 14.49
N THR A 747 -33.45 106.66 14.44
CA THR A 747 -34.57 105.75 14.79
C THR A 747 -34.94 104.82 13.62
N ARG A 748 -34.77 105.28 12.37
CA ARG A 748 -35.08 104.51 11.16
C ARG A 748 -33.95 103.56 10.77
N GLU A 749 -32.70 103.92 11.06
CA GLU A 749 -31.50 103.09 10.81
C GLU A 749 -31.45 101.85 11.72
N THR A 750 -31.88 101.97 12.98
CA THR A 750 -31.97 100.83 13.90
C THR A 750 -33.02 99.78 13.47
N ALA A 751 -34.16 100.22 12.91
CA ALA A 751 -35.23 99.33 12.44
C ALA A 751 -34.94 98.70 11.05
N ILE A 752 -34.16 99.36 10.20
CA ILE A 752 -33.74 98.83 8.90
C ILE A 752 -32.58 97.85 9.06
N ASN A 753 -31.64 98.08 9.97
CA ASN A 753 -30.50 97.18 10.20
C ASN A 753 -30.96 95.84 10.80
N GLN A 754 -31.88 95.83 11.76
CA GLN A 754 -32.44 94.58 12.31
C GLN A 754 -33.20 93.73 11.27
N ARG A 755 -33.85 94.38 10.30
CA ARG A 755 -34.61 93.69 9.23
C ARG A 755 -33.70 93.24 8.08
N THR A 756 -32.63 93.97 7.79
CA THR A 756 -31.62 93.63 6.78
C THR A 756 -30.69 92.52 7.27
N ASP A 757 -30.29 92.56 8.54
CA ASP A 757 -29.49 91.48 9.16
C ASP A 757 -30.30 90.19 9.31
N GLY A 758 -31.61 90.29 9.63
CA GLY A 758 -32.51 89.14 9.68
C GLY A 758 -32.79 88.50 8.31
N LEU A 759 -32.92 89.30 7.24
CA LEU A 759 -33.10 88.81 5.87
C LEU A 759 -31.80 88.23 5.29
N MET A 760 -30.64 88.84 5.58
CA MET A 760 -29.34 88.27 5.20
C MET A 760 -29.04 86.97 5.95
N ALA A 761 -29.36 86.89 7.25
CA ALA A 761 -29.22 85.65 8.02
C ALA A 761 -30.16 84.56 7.49
N ALA A 762 -31.40 84.89 7.11
CA ALA A 762 -32.35 83.93 6.53
C ALA A 762 -31.93 83.47 5.13
N GLU A 763 -31.43 84.37 4.28
CA GLU A 763 -30.92 84.03 2.94
C GLU A 763 -29.61 83.22 3.01
N GLN A 764 -28.72 83.54 3.96
CA GLN A 764 -27.47 82.81 4.20
C GLN A 764 -27.73 81.43 4.81
N GLN A 765 -28.70 81.30 5.72
CA GLN A 765 -29.17 80.01 6.25
C GLN A 765 -29.85 79.16 5.17
N ALA A 766 -30.63 79.77 4.27
CA ALA A 766 -31.26 79.06 3.15
C ALA A 766 -30.24 78.56 2.12
N ARG A 767 -29.21 79.35 1.81
CA ARG A 767 -28.08 78.91 0.97
C ARG A 767 -27.25 77.83 1.66
N GLN A 768 -26.91 77.99 2.94
CA GLN A 768 -26.18 76.96 3.69
C GLN A 768 -26.97 75.65 3.84
N ASN A 769 -28.29 75.72 4.05
CA ASN A 769 -29.15 74.54 4.10
C ASN A 769 -29.31 73.90 2.71
N GLY A 770 -29.38 74.69 1.64
CA GLY A 770 -29.40 74.21 0.26
C GLY A 770 -28.09 73.58 -0.18
N ASP A 771 -26.96 74.20 0.17
CA ASP A 771 -25.61 73.71 -0.06
C ASP A 771 -25.35 72.45 0.77
N ALA A 772 -25.80 72.41 2.03
CA ALA A 772 -25.71 71.22 2.88
C ALA A 772 -26.62 70.08 2.38
N ALA A 773 -27.82 70.38 1.88
CA ALA A 773 -28.70 69.37 1.27
C ALA A 773 -28.13 68.83 -0.04
N THR A 774 -27.51 69.68 -0.86
CA THR A 774 -26.83 69.29 -2.10
C THR A 774 -25.56 68.50 -1.80
N LEU A 775 -24.78 68.90 -0.80
CA LEU A 775 -23.58 68.21 -0.34
C LEU A 775 -23.91 66.87 0.32
N ASN A 776 -24.97 66.79 1.14
CA ASN A 776 -25.44 65.54 1.73
C ASN A 776 -26.04 64.60 0.67
N SER A 777 -26.71 65.13 -0.34
CA SER A 777 -27.22 64.31 -1.46
C SER A 777 -26.08 63.81 -2.35
N ALA A 778 -25.10 64.67 -2.66
CA ALA A 778 -23.90 64.30 -3.39
C ALA A 778 -23.05 63.29 -2.60
N LYS A 779 -22.91 63.49 -1.28
CA LYS A 779 -22.22 62.57 -0.38
C LYS A 779 -22.98 61.25 -0.26
N SER A 780 -24.29 61.26 -0.09
CA SER A 780 -25.12 60.04 -0.08
C SER A 780 -25.05 59.30 -1.41
N TYR A 781 -25.03 59.99 -2.55
CA TYR A 781 -24.90 59.36 -3.87
C TYR A 781 -23.50 58.79 -4.08
N THR A 782 -22.46 59.48 -3.60
CA THR A 782 -21.06 59.01 -3.69
C THR A 782 -20.83 57.84 -2.75
N ASP A 783 -21.27 57.93 -1.50
CA ASP A 783 -21.18 56.87 -0.48
C ASP A 783 -22.03 55.64 -0.89
N THR A 784 -23.20 55.83 -1.53
CA THR A 784 -24.00 54.72 -2.09
C THR A 784 -23.32 54.10 -3.30
N ARG A 785 -22.77 54.89 -4.22
CA ARG A 785 -21.96 54.36 -5.34
C ARG A 785 -20.73 53.62 -4.84
N GLU A 786 -20.04 54.15 -3.83
CA GLU A 786 -18.86 53.54 -3.23
C GLU A 786 -19.23 52.25 -2.49
N THR A 787 -20.36 52.21 -1.78
CA THR A 787 -20.89 50.99 -1.15
C THR A 787 -21.26 49.93 -2.21
N VAL A 788 -21.93 50.31 -3.30
CA VAL A 788 -22.29 49.40 -4.39
C VAL A 788 -21.05 48.93 -5.16
N ILE A 789 -20.06 49.80 -5.36
CA ILE A 789 -18.78 49.45 -5.98
C ILE A 789 -17.98 48.52 -5.07
N ASN A 790 -17.93 48.78 -3.76
CA ASN A 790 -17.24 47.93 -2.80
C ASN A 790 -17.93 46.58 -2.66
N GLN A 791 -19.26 46.52 -2.53
CA GLN A 791 -20.00 45.25 -2.55
C GLN A 791 -19.80 44.46 -3.84
N ARG A 792 -19.74 45.15 -4.99
CA ARG A 792 -19.49 44.51 -6.28
C ARG A 792 -18.03 44.08 -6.43
N THR A 793 -17.09 44.81 -5.84
CA THR A 793 -15.66 44.47 -5.80
C THR A 793 -15.41 43.31 -4.85
N ASP A 794 -15.98 43.33 -3.65
CA ASP A 794 -15.96 42.24 -2.67
C ASP A 794 -16.66 41.00 -3.22
N GLY A 795 -17.79 41.16 -3.92
CA GLY A 795 -18.47 40.07 -4.62
C GLY A 795 -17.64 39.49 -5.77
N LEU A 796 -16.93 40.34 -6.53
CA LEU A 796 -16.01 39.89 -7.57
C LEU A 796 -14.78 39.19 -6.97
N ILE A 797 -14.21 39.72 -5.90
CA ILE A 797 -13.09 39.12 -5.15
C ILE A 797 -13.51 37.77 -4.57
N ALA A 798 -14.70 37.67 -3.97
CA ALA A 798 -15.25 36.41 -3.47
C ALA A 798 -15.49 35.41 -4.61
N SER A 799 -15.98 35.86 -5.77
CA SER A 799 -16.17 34.99 -6.94
C SER A 799 -14.85 34.51 -7.56
N GLU A 800 -13.84 35.38 -7.60
CA GLU A 800 -12.48 35.09 -8.07
C GLU A 800 -11.76 34.17 -7.08
N GLN A 801 -11.92 34.39 -5.77
CA GLN A 801 -11.40 33.52 -4.73
C GLN A 801 -12.05 32.14 -4.78
N GLN A 802 -13.37 32.07 -4.92
CA GLN A 802 -14.10 30.80 -5.08
C GLN A 802 -13.71 30.08 -6.39
N ALA A 803 -13.45 30.82 -7.46
CA ALA A 803 -12.95 30.25 -8.72
C ALA A 803 -11.52 29.73 -8.59
N ARG A 804 -10.64 30.43 -7.86
CA ARG A 804 -9.28 29.96 -7.53
C ARG A 804 -9.31 28.76 -6.61
N GLU A 805 -10.09 28.78 -5.54
CA GLU A 805 -10.27 27.64 -4.63
C GLU A 805 -10.86 26.42 -5.37
N SER A 806 -11.81 26.63 -6.28
CA SER A 806 -12.35 25.57 -7.15
C SER A 806 -11.33 25.06 -8.16
N GLY A 807 -10.49 25.94 -8.71
CA GLY A 807 -9.40 25.61 -9.63
C GLY A 807 -8.27 24.86 -8.94
N ASP A 808 -7.88 25.30 -7.74
CA ASP A 808 -6.87 24.67 -6.88
C ASP A 808 -7.39 23.33 -6.38
N ALA A 809 -8.66 23.22 -5.97
CA ALA A 809 -9.29 21.95 -5.61
C ALA A 809 -9.35 20.98 -6.80
N ARG A 810 -9.65 21.45 -8.01
CA ARG A 810 -9.61 20.62 -9.24
C ARG A 810 -8.19 20.19 -9.59
N THR A 811 -7.21 21.08 -9.48
CA THR A 811 -5.80 20.79 -9.74
C THR A 811 -5.24 19.82 -8.69
N LEU A 812 -5.59 20.01 -7.43
CA LEU A 812 -5.21 19.12 -6.33
C LEU A 812 -5.92 17.76 -6.44
N SER A 813 -7.20 17.73 -6.81
CA SER A 813 -7.93 16.49 -7.08
C SER A 813 -7.37 15.74 -8.29
N GLY A 814 -6.97 16.44 -9.34
CA GLY A 814 -6.30 15.86 -10.50
C GLY A 814 -4.90 15.34 -10.18
N ALA A 815 -4.13 16.08 -9.39
CA ALA A 815 -2.80 15.66 -8.92
C ALA A 815 -2.88 14.46 -7.96
N ARG A 816 -3.87 14.45 -7.05
CA ARG A 816 -4.18 13.30 -6.19
C ARG A 816 -4.60 12.10 -7.03
N SER A 817 -5.57 12.25 -7.92
CA SER A 817 -6.01 11.16 -8.80
C SER A 817 -4.88 10.61 -9.68
N TYR A 818 -4.00 11.47 -10.21
CA TYR A 818 -2.82 11.03 -10.95
C TYR A 818 -1.81 10.29 -10.05
N THR A 819 -1.58 10.79 -8.84
CA THR A 819 -0.68 10.16 -7.86
C THR A 819 -1.25 8.83 -7.39
N ASP A 820 -2.53 8.76 -7.04
CA ASP A 820 -3.25 7.55 -6.63
C ASP A 820 -3.29 6.51 -7.76
N THR A 821 -3.52 6.93 -9.00
CA THR A 821 -3.49 6.04 -10.17
C THR A 821 -2.07 5.51 -10.42
N ARG A 822 -1.05 6.37 -10.28
CA ARG A 822 0.35 5.98 -10.43
C ARG A 822 0.78 5.05 -9.31
N GLU A 823 0.38 5.32 -8.08
CA GLU A 823 0.66 4.50 -6.90
C GLU A 823 -0.07 3.16 -6.97
N THR A 824 -1.34 3.14 -7.40
CA THR A 824 -2.08 1.90 -7.66
C THR A 824 -1.42 1.07 -8.77
N ALA A 825 -0.95 1.71 -9.85
CA ALA A 825 -0.23 1.02 -10.93
C ALA A 825 1.14 0.49 -10.49
N ILE A 826 1.86 1.25 -9.64
CA ILE A 826 3.12 0.82 -9.03
C ILE A 826 2.86 -0.34 -8.08
N ASN A 827 1.90 -0.24 -7.17
CA ASN A 827 1.55 -1.29 -6.21
C ASN A 827 1.11 -2.56 -6.94
N LYS A 828 0.24 -2.46 -7.95
CA LYS A 828 -0.15 -3.63 -8.77
C LYS A 828 1.01 -4.27 -9.52
N ARG A 829 2.02 -3.48 -9.91
CA ARG A 829 3.25 -4.00 -10.55
C ARG A 829 4.19 -4.62 -9.52
N THR A 830 4.31 -4.02 -8.34
CA THR A 830 5.07 -4.54 -7.20
C THR A 830 4.47 -5.83 -6.69
N ASP A 831 3.16 -5.91 -6.49
CA ASP A 831 2.41 -7.12 -6.11
C ASP A 831 2.62 -8.22 -7.16
N LYS A 832 2.49 -7.90 -8.45
CA LYS A 832 2.73 -8.87 -9.52
C LYS A 832 4.19 -9.35 -9.57
N MET A 833 5.16 -8.47 -9.28
CA MET A 833 6.57 -8.85 -9.17
C MET A 833 6.83 -9.70 -7.93
N MET A 834 6.18 -9.38 -6.82
CA MET A 834 6.27 -10.13 -5.55
C MET A 834 5.62 -11.51 -5.68
N ASP A 835 4.48 -11.63 -6.35
CA ASP A 835 3.84 -12.89 -6.73
C ASP A 835 4.74 -13.72 -7.66
N THR A 836 5.37 -13.07 -8.65
CA THR A 836 6.29 -13.74 -9.58
C THR A 836 7.54 -14.25 -8.85
N GLU A 837 8.10 -13.46 -7.94
CA GLU A 837 9.24 -13.85 -7.12
C GLU A 837 8.86 -14.93 -6.11
N GLN A 838 7.68 -14.84 -5.48
CA GLN A 838 7.17 -15.86 -4.57
C GLN A 838 6.90 -17.17 -5.29
N LEU A 839 6.34 -17.15 -6.50
CA LEU A 839 6.19 -18.33 -7.35
C LEU A 839 7.54 -18.92 -7.75
N ALA A 840 8.54 -18.08 -8.09
CA ALA A 840 9.89 -18.54 -8.40
C ALA A 840 10.60 -19.14 -7.18
N ARG A 841 10.42 -18.57 -5.98
CA ARG A 841 10.93 -19.12 -4.71
C ARG A 841 10.25 -20.43 -4.35
N ILE A 842 8.91 -20.53 -4.44
CA ILE A 842 8.16 -21.77 -4.21
C ILE A 842 8.60 -22.86 -5.19
N GLU A 843 8.80 -22.52 -6.46
CA GLU A 843 9.27 -23.45 -7.49
C GLU A 843 10.73 -23.88 -7.24
N GLY A 844 11.60 -22.95 -6.82
CA GLY A 844 12.97 -23.25 -6.40
C GLY A 844 13.02 -24.14 -5.16
N ASP A 845 12.19 -23.89 -4.16
CA ASP A 845 12.05 -24.71 -2.95
C ASP A 845 11.50 -26.10 -3.30
N ARG A 846 10.52 -26.18 -4.21
CA ARG A 846 9.95 -27.44 -4.70
C ARG A 846 10.99 -28.26 -5.46
N GLN A 847 11.82 -27.64 -6.29
CA GLN A 847 12.92 -28.30 -7.00
C GLN A 847 14.03 -28.75 -6.04
N THR A 848 14.37 -27.93 -5.05
CA THR A 848 15.37 -28.25 -4.03
C THR A 848 14.89 -29.38 -3.12
N LEU A 849 13.64 -29.33 -2.67
CA LEU A 849 13.01 -30.38 -1.88
C LEU A 849 12.82 -31.67 -2.70
N GLY A 850 12.46 -31.56 -3.98
CA GLY A 850 12.38 -32.70 -4.90
C GLY A 850 13.73 -33.38 -5.11
N SER A 851 14.80 -32.60 -5.26
CA SER A 851 16.17 -33.11 -5.38
C SER A 851 16.67 -33.73 -4.08
N ALA A 852 16.39 -33.09 -2.93
CA ALA A 852 16.72 -33.62 -1.60
C ALA A 852 15.95 -34.90 -1.29
N LYS A 853 14.66 -34.98 -1.67
CA LYS A 853 13.84 -36.17 -1.54
C LYS A 853 14.36 -37.29 -2.43
N ALA A 854 14.65 -37.02 -3.71
CA ALA A 854 15.22 -38.00 -4.62
C ALA A 854 16.56 -38.56 -4.12
N TYR A 855 17.45 -37.70 -3.59
CA TYR A 855 18.71 -38.12 -2.98
C TYR A 855 18.48 -38.97 -1.73
N THR A 856 17.51 -38.60 -0.89
CA THR A 856 17.17 -39.35 0.32
C THR A 856 16.53 -40.70 0.00
N ASP A 857 15.62 -40.75 -0.97
CA ASP A 857 14.97 -41.97 -1.46
C ASP A 857 16.00 -42.91 -2.12
N GLN A 858 16.94 -42.38 -2.91
CA GLN A 858 18.05 -43.16 -3.50
C GLN A 858 18.97 -43.73 -2.42
N ARG A 859 19.31 -42.91 -1.42
CA ARG A 859 20.14 -43.33 -0.29
C ARG A 859 19.43 -44.39 0.57
N GLU A 860 18.14 -44.24 0.83
CA GLU A 860 17.33 -45.21 1.56
C GLU A 860 17.17 -46.52 0.78
N THR A 861 16.95 -46.45 -0.54
CA THR A 861 16.92 -47.62 -1.42
C THR A 861 18.27 -48.36 -1.41
N ALA A 862 19.39 -47.62 -1.47
CA ALA A 862 20.72 -48.21 -1.41
C ALA A 862 21.03 -48.84 -0.04
N ILE A 863 20.59 -48.20 1.06
CA ILE A 863 20.73 -48.73 2.41
C ILE A 863 19.87 -49.98 2.59
N ASN A 864 18.62 -49.97 2.15
CA ASN A 864 17.71 -51.10 2.25
C ASN A 864 18.22 -52.28 1.41
N SER A 865 18.64 -52.04 0.16
CA SER A 865 19.22 -53.08 -0.69
C SER A 865 20.50 -53.68 -0.09
N ARG A 866 21.37 -52.85 0.51
CA ARG A 866 22.55 -53.34 1.23
C ARG A 866 22.20 -54.11 2.49
N THR A 867 21.18 -53.67 3.23
CA THR A 867 20.69 -54.33 4.44
C THR A 867 20.07 -55.68 4.09
N ASP A 868 19.22 -55.76 3.07
CA ASP A 868 18.63 -57.00 2.58
C ASP A 868 19.70 -57.98 2.09
N SER A 869 20.72 -57.49 1.38
CA SER A 869 21.86 -58.30 0.93
C SER A 869 22.70 -58.83 2.12
N LEU A 870 22.93 -58.01 3.14
CA LEU A 870 23.63 -58.43 4.35
C LEU A 870 22.82 -59.43 5.18
N VAL A 871 21.51 -59.22 5.31
CA VAL A 871 20.59 -60.13 6.01
C VAL A 871 20.50 -61.46 5.28
N ALA A 872 20.40 -61.45 3.95
CA ALA A 872 20.42 -62.66 3.14
C ALA A 872 21.76 -63.42 3.27
N SER A 873 22.88 -62.71 3.21
CA SER A 873 24.22 -63.29 3.40
C SER A 873 24.40 -63.90 4.79
N GLU A 874 23.97 -63.21 5.84
CA GLU A 874 24.01 -63.70 7.23
C GLU A 874 23.06 -64.91 7.44
N HIS A 875 21.86 -64.86 6.85
CA HIS A 875 20.90 -65.96 6.87
C HIS A 875 21.48 -67.21 6.21
N ASP A 876 22.07 -67.07 5.01
CA ASP A 876 22.69 -68.18 4.29
C ASP A 876 23.93 -68.72 5.02
N ALA A 877 24.73 -67.84 5.63
CA ALA A 877 25.87 -68.23 6.47
C ALA A 877 25.43 -69.01 7.72
N ARG A 878 24.32 -68.60 8.36
CA ARG A 878 23.73 -69.32 9.51
C ARG A 878 23.18 -70.68 9.10
N ILE A 879 22.45 -70.76 7.98
CA ILE A 879 21.98 -72.05 7.44
C ILE A 879 23.16 -72.98 7.15
N ALA A 880 24.23 -72.48 6.52
CA ALA A 880 25.43 -73.26 6.25
C ALA A 880 26.13 -73.71 7.54
N GLY A 881 26.20 -72.83 8.55
CA GLY A 881 26.76 -73.14 9.87
C GLY A 881 25.95 -74.20 10.62
N ASP A 882 24.63 -74.08 10.62
CA ASP A 882 23.72 -75.04 11.25
C ASP A 882 23.75 -76.39 10.52
N ALA A 883 23.79 -76.39 9.19
CA ALA A 883 23.94 -77.60 8.39
C ALA A 883 25.27 -78.32 8.70
N ASN A 884 26.38 -77.58 8.82
CA ASN A 884 27.68 -78.14 9.19
C ASN A 884 27.70 -78.68 10.63
N THR A 885 27.05 -77.98 11.56
CA THR A 885 26.92 -78.41 12.96
C THR A 885 26.07 -79.68 13.06
N LEU A 886 24.95 -79.73 12.35
CA LEU A 886 24.06 -80.89 12.31
C LEU A 886 24.73 -82.10 11.64
N ALA A 887 25.48 -81.89 10.55
CA ALA A 887 26.27 -82.93 9.91
C ALA A 887 27.36 -83.48 10.86
N SER A 888 28.02 -82.60 11.61
CA SER A 888 29.03 -82.99 12.61
C SER A 888 28.41 -83.78 13.77
N ALA A 889 27.24 -83.34 14.27
CA ALA A 889 26.49 -84.04 15.30
C ALA A 889 25.99 -85.42 14.82
N GLY A 890 25.53 -85.52 13.57
CA GLY A 890 25.14 -86.76 12.92
C GLY A 890 26.31 -87.74 12.82
N ASN A 891 27.48 -87.27 12.35
CA ASN A 891 28.70 -88.08 12.28
C ASN A 891 29.17 -88.58 13.65
N TYR A 892 29.18 -87.72 14.67
CA TYR A 892 29.53 -88.11 16.04
C TYR A 892 28.57 -89.17 16.59
N THR A 893 27.27 -88.98 16.38
CA THR A 893 26.23 -89.91 16.83
C THR A 893 26.38 -91.27 16.15
N ASN A 894 26.57 -91.28 14.82
CA ASN A 894 26.79 -92.51 14.04
C ASN A 894 28.04 -93.27 14.51
N GLN A 895 29.14 -92.57 14.82
CA GLN A 895 30.35 -93.20 15.36
C GLN A 895 30.11 -93.83 16.74
N ARG A 896 29.33 -93.18 17.62
CA ARG A 896 28.98 -93.72 18.93
C ARG A 896 28.06 -94.93 18.82
N PHE A 897 27.08 -94.88 17.91
CA PHE A 897 26.15 -95.97 17.66
C PHE A 897 26.86 -97.21 17.08
N SER A 898 27.78 -97.00 16.12
CA SER A 898 28.62 -98.06 15.56
C SER A 898 29.48 -98.73 16.65
N LYS A 899 30.18 -97.93 17.49
CA LYS A 899 30.95 -98.46 18.63
C LYS A 899 30.10 -99.22 19.63
N LEU A 900 28.85 -98.80 19.85
CA LEU A 900 27.91 -99.50 20.73
C LEU A 900 27.51 -100.85 20.11
N ASN A 901 27.14 -100.88 18.84
CA ASN A 901 26.80 -102.09 18.10
C ASN A 901 27.94 -103.13 18.16
N ASP A 902 29.19 -102.71 17.99
CA ASP A 902 30.36 -103.59 18.11
C ASP A 902 30.56 -104.15 19.52
N ARG A 903 30.22 -103.37 20.56
CA ARG A 903 30.27 -103.85 21.95
C ARG A 903 29.18 -104.87 22.21
N VAL A 904 27.96 -104.63 21.73
CA VAL A 904 26.83 -105.56 21.86
C VAL A 904 27.14 -106.89 21.16
N ASN A 905 27.59 -106.86 19.90
CA ASN A 905 27.94 -108.06 19.15
C ASN A 905 29.07 -108.86 19.80
N ARG A 906 30.11 -108.18 20.32
CA ARG A 906 31.18 -108.86 21.07
C ARG A 906 30.68 -109.51 22.36
N ASN A 907 29.75 -108.86 23.06
CA ASN A 907 29.18 -109.40 24.28
C ASN A 907 28.31 -110.63 23.99
N GLU A 908 27.51 -110.57 22.91
CA GLU A 908 26.72 -111.72 22.43
C GLU A 908 27.64 -112.91 22.09
N ARG A 909 28.71 -112.68 21.31
CA ARG A 909 29.69 -113.74 20.99
C ARG A 909 30.34 -114.34 22.24
N ARG A 910 30.81 -113.50 23.18
CA ARG A 910 31.40 -113.98 24.45
C ARG A 910 30.42 -114.80 25.28
N ALA A 911 29.16 -114.37 25.36
CA ALA A 911 28.13 -115.10 26.08
C ALA A 911 27.84 -116.47 25.41
N ASN A 912 27.69 -116.50 24.09
CA ASN A 912 27.46 -117.73 23.34
C ASN A 912 28.66 -118.70 23.43
N ALA A 913 29.88 -118.18 23.35
CA ALA A 913 31.12 -118.96 23.51
C ALA A 913 31.25 -119.55 24.93
N GLY A 914 30.91 -118.78 25.96
CA GLY A 914 30.84 -119.28 27.34
C GLY A 914 29.84 -120.41 27.51
N ILE A 915 28.64 -120.31 26.90
CA ILE A 915 27.63 -121.39 26.92
C ILE A 915 28.16 -122.64 26.21
N ALA A 916 28.81 -122.49 25.05
CA ALA A 916 29.48 -123.59 24.36
C ALA A 916 30.53 -124.26 25.26
N GLY A 917 31.27 -123.48 26.06
CA GLY A 917 32.20 -123.97 27.08
C GLY A 917 31.54 -124.83 28.15
N VAL A 918 30.39 -124.39 28.68
CA VAL A 918 29.62 -125.15 29.67
C VAL A 918 29.05 -126.45 29.07
N MET A 919 28.57 -126.41 27.83
CA MET A 919 28.13 -127.63 27.12
C MET A 919 29.28 -128.62 26.94
N ALA A 920 30.47 -128.12 26.60
CA ALA A 920 31.67 -128.95 26.51
C ALA A 920 32.02 -129.58 27.87
N LEU A 921 32.00 -128.82 28.98
CA LEU A 921 32.31 -129.35 30.32
C LEU A 921 31.37 -130.47 30.77
N THR A 922 30.07 -130.27 30.57
CA THR A 922 29.04 -131.18 31.05
C THR A 922 29.09 -132.53 30.35
N ASN A 923 29.56 -132.57 29.10
CA ASN A 923 29.58 -133.77 28.29
C ASN A 923 30.93 -134.50 28.28
N ILE A 924 31.87 -134.16 29.18
CA ILE A 924 33.13 -134.91 29.29
C ILE A 924 32.85 -136.29 29.91
N PRO A 925 33.20 -137.40 29.23
CA PRO A 925 33.04 -138.75 29.76
C PRO A 925 34.18 -139.11 30.74
N TYR A 926 33.86 -139.86 31.79
CA TYR A 926 34.84 -140.39 32.76
C TYR A 926 34.63 -141.88 32.99
N LEU A 927 35.74 -142.61 33.14
CA LEU A 927 35.74 -144.00 33.56
C LEU A 927 35.70 -144.05 35.09
N THR A 928 34.75 -144.81 35.65
CA THR A 928 34.47 -144.86 37.10
C THR A 928 34.70 -146.23 37.72
N LYS A 929 35.05 -147.26 36.93
CA LYS A 929 35.22 -148.63 37.42
C LYS A 929 36.66 -149.09 37.20
N ASP A 930 37.32 -149.46 38.29
CA ASP A 930 38.67 -150.03 38.36
C ASP A 930 39.81 -149.12 37.85
N VAL A 931 39.64 -147.79 37.89
CA VAL A 931 40.69 -146.80 37.57
C VAL A 931 40.68 -145.62 38.55
N ASP A 932 41.81 -145.39 39.22
CA ASP A 932 41.95 -144.30 40.20
C ASP A 932 41.98 -142.90 39.56
N ASN A 933 42.39 -142.81 38.30
CA ASN A 933 42.46 -141.54 37.55
C ASN A 933 41.83 -141.74 36.16
N SER A 934 40.98 -140.80 35.75
CA SER A 934 40.43 -140.75 34.40
C SER A 934 40.56 -139.35 33.81
N PHE A 935 40.82 -139.29 32.51
CA PHE A 935 40.84 -138.05 31.73
C PHE A 935 39.77 -138.15 30.66
N GLY A 936 39.04 -137.07 30.45
CA GLY A 936 38.10 -136.94 29.35
C GLY A 936 38.25 -135.60 28.68
N MET A 937 37.87 -135.56 27.41
CA MET A 937 37.69 -134.34 26.63
C MET A 937 36.33 -134.34 25.97
N ALA A 938 35.77 -133.15 25.76
CA ALA A 938 34.55 -132.94 25.01
C ALA A 938 34.61 -131.61 24.26
N ILE A 939 33.74 -131.49 23.27
CA ILE A 939 33.56 -130.27 22.48
C ILE A 939 32.10 -129.86 22.57
N GLY A 940 31.86 -128.56 22.69
CA GLY A 940 30.54 -127.95 22.72
C GLY A 940 30.43 -126.90 21.62
N SER A 941 29.22 -126.73 21.10
CA SER A 941 28.91 -125.71 20.11
C SER A 941 27.55 -125.10 20.43
N TYR A 942 27.46 -123.76 20.41
CA TYR A 942 26.23 -123.03 20.65
C TYR A 942 26.17 -121.75 19.81
N ARG A 943 25.14 -121.63 18.97
CA ARG A 943 24.87 -120.45 18.11
C ARG A 943 26.10 -119.94 17.34
N GLY A 944 26.89 -120.84 16.77
CA GLY A 944 28.05 -120.52 15.92
C GLY A 944 29.38 -120.34 16.67
N GLU A 945 29.36 -120.30 18.00
CA GLU A 945 30.56 -120.33 18.83
C GLU A 945 30.86 -121.77 19.29
N THR A 946 32.14 -122.10 19.45
CA THR A 946 32.59 -123.44 19.82
C THR A 946 33.51 -123.39 21.02
N ALA A 947 33.55 -124.46 21.80
CA ALA A 947 34.48 -124.57 22.90
C ALA A 947 34.93 -126.00 23.10
N ILE A 948 36.16 -126.16 23.56
CA ILE A 948 36.74 -127.46 23.89
C ILE A 948 36.92 -127.50 25.41
N ALA A 949 36.54 -128.61 26.02
CA ALA A 949 36.75 -128.86 27.43
C ALA A 949 37.57 -130.13 27.65
N GLY A 950 38.43 -130.10 28.65
CA GLY A 950 39.21 -131.26 29.09
C GLY A 950 39.18 -131.32 30.61
N GLY A 951 39.14 -132.51 31.17
CA GLY A 951 39.14 -132.63 32.62
C GLY A 951 39.68 -133.97 33.11
N ILE A 952 40.19 -133.94 34.33
CA ILE A 952 40.72 -135.09 35.02
C ILE A 952 39.81 -135.36 36.21
N GLN A 953 39.45 -136.62 36.42
CA GLN A 953 38.78 -137.11 37.61
C GLN A 953 39.70 -138.09 38.33
N ARG A 954 39.75 -137.99 39.66
CA ARG A 954 40.50 -138.88 40.52
C ARG A 954 39.61 -139.44 41.61
N GLN A 955 39.63 -140.75 41.78
CA GLN A 955 39.00 -141.42 42.92
C GLN A 955 39.90 -141.25 44.15
N LEU A 956 39.39 -140.53 45.16
CA LEU A 956 40.12 -140.30 46.41
C LEU A 956 39.88 -141.46 47.41
N SER A 957 38.70 -142.07 47.35
CA SER A 957 38.34 -143.28 48.10
C SER A 957 37.26 -144.06 47.32
N PRO A 958 36.93 -145.33 47.68
CA PRO A 958 35.92 -146.13 46.97
C PRO A 958 34.56 -145.44 46.82
N ARG A 959 34.30 -144.43 47.66
CA ARG A 959 33.05 -143.66 47.71
C ARG A 959 33.22 -142.18 47.40
N VAL A 960 34.41 -141.67 47.08
CA VAL A 960 34.66 -140.25 46.84
C VAL A 960 35.48 -140.03 45.57
N ASN A 961 34.94 -139.24 44.64
CA ASN A 961 35.60 -138.82 43.40
C ASN A 961 35.77 -137.30 43.39
N ALA A 962 36.95 -136.82 43.01
CA ALA A 962 37.22 -135.41 42.72
C ALA A 962 37.41 -135.23 41.22
N ARG A 963 36.91 -134.12 40.67
CA ARG A 963 37.03 -133.78 39.26
C ARG A 963 37.45 -132.33 39.11
N VAL A 964 38.38 -132.08 38.19
CA VAL A 964 38.76 -130.75 37.74
C VAL A 964 38.65 -130.72 36.22
N SER A 965 38.13 -129.65 35.66
CA SER A 965 37.91 -129.51 34.22
C SER A 965 38.18 -128.07 33.78
N LEU A 966 38.69 -127.91 32.57
CA LEU A 966 39.05 -126.66 31.93
C LEU A 966 38.29 -126.52 30.63
N THR A 967 37.94 -125.30 30.24
CA THR A 967 37.37 -124.95 28.93
C THR A 967 38.21 -123.91 28.25
N TRP A 968 38.24 -123.97 26.92
CA TRP A 968 38.69 -122.88 26.08
C TRP A 968 37.68 -122.68 24.96
N ASP A 969 37.11 -121.48 24.88
CA ASP A 969 36.09 -121.13 23.89
C ASP A 969 36.62 -120.25 22.74
N SER A 970 35.85 -120.18 21.65
CA SER A 970 36.14 -119.43 20.43
C SER A 970 36.21 -117.91 20.61
N SER A 971 35.76 -117.38 21.76
CA SER A 971 35.98 -115.98 22.15
C SER A 971 37.31 -115.76 22.89
N GLN A 972 38.16 -116.80 22.92
CA GLN A 972 39.45 -116.87 23.60
C GLN A 972 39.36 -116.81 25.13
N ALA A 973 38.18 -117.05 25.72
CA ALA A 973 38.06 -117.14 27.16
C ALA A 973 38.33 -118.57 27.65
N VAL A 974 38.94 -118.66 28.84
CA VAL A 974 39.28 -119.91 29.51
C VAL A 974 38.46 -120.01 30.79
N GLY A 975 37.77 -121.14 30.97
CA GLY A 975 36.99 -121.44 32.17
C GLY A 975 37.59 -122.60 32.94
N VAL A 976 37.39 -122.62 34.25
CA VAL A 976 37.81 -123.72 35.13
C VAL A 976 36.63 -124.14 35.99
N ALA A 977 36.40 -125.44 36.11
CA ALA A 977 35.38 -126.02 36.96
C ALA A 977 35.99 -127.14 37.79
N GLY A 978 35.51 -127.30 39.03
CA GLY A 978 35.89 -128.39 39.92
C GLY A 978 34.67 -128.94 40.63
N GLY A 979 34.64 -130.24 40.88
CA GLY A 979 33.53 -130.91 41.56
C GLY A 979 34.02 -132.07 42.40
N LEU A 980 33.29 -132.38 43.46
CA LEU A 980 33.49 -133.55 44.31
C LEU A 980 32.19 -134.32 44.34
N ALA A 981 32.26 -135.63 44.14
CA ALA A 981 31.13 -136.54 44.25
C ALA A 981 31.41 -137.54 45.36
N VAL A 982 30.43 -137.76 46.23
CA VAL A 982 30.47 -138.76 47.29
C VAL A 982 29.28 -139.69 47.10
N GLY A 983 29.52 -140.99 46.95
CA GLY A 983 28.49 -142.03 46.85
C GLY A 983 28.37 -142.80 48.16
N TRP A 984 27.14 -143.00 48.66
CA TRP A 984 26.87 -143.75 49.90
C TRP A 984 26.38 -145.18 49.65
#